data_AF-A0A367K5P1-F1
#
_entry.id   AF-A0A367K5P1-F1
#
_cell.length_a   1.000
_cell.length_b   1.000
_cell.length_c   1.000
_cell.angle_alpha   90.00
_cell.angle_beta   90.00
_cell.angle_gamma   90.00
#
_symmetry.space_group_name_H-M   'P 1'
#
loop_
_entity.id
_entity.type
_entity.pdbx_description
1 polymer ?
#
loop_
_entity_poly.entity_id
_entity_poly.type
_entity_poly.pdbx_seq_one_letter_code
_entity_poly.pdbx_strand_id
1 'polypeptide(L)'
;MSAPTQSIAELITEFDKTTGDVPPLLIGASATLINQHVYVFGGRLQKNRQISNKLYILSLETMTWELAFPHNVPPIPRYFHSANAYNSTHIVIYGGMTAKQRQSRRSVSPDELATLDDIIFLNVNSLAWEYPNLEDQILPAQRYAHIATLVSDRLVVMGGQDIQNNYLSDIHIFDCKHRVWSESISSQQLQYGVYRSAIAGVAPMQLAPPFAPNVDLLVDPFDESSVTPKDTDVDIHVYSNYSASDTTKQLHTWKLNTRNQCTEVFYPVEQQTSANTITPPPLRFPSAFMCGQQFILAGPHINGAIQQFQIWVLDMTSMVWTKIESGAGLSRGSWLRGMLCDMSNKFMVFGHPGRVMQEDYKSRVHCFEYVASVDIEVFGIYRPPQPSFSTIGQSLGLSMLKDPIMADLRIVTTDNKTVTANSAILAQRWPLVRPLLEPITTPHQDTLDMLDLDNRALAFPDTHFVLIAFLQFIYTDHLVTAQQHQPQILSRLLFLGDLFKINRLKKLATHALHQMLNMSTAAMIYESASLSNATSLQIRSLRVLINAKKIMQRKQKMQQAEHTSSPLPMQEVRVTSPSEISQRPVQDASISTVSLASMSQQPIQPPINGAPLSPPQSLVSFSRQRSLSDRSIPGMVTPGASPTPSNTRSLKLTTFLGRQPPPSTMYNEKEHSPVSNRAPSPVLAPNDIQLAETLIKNSNTSKTHFWRHNTVTTKKKKVENRSFGFSLNK
;
A
#
# COMPACT_ATOMS: atom_id res chain seq x y z
N MET A 1 17.84 14.37 -33.86
CA MET A 1 17.38 14.72 -32.50
C MET A 1 16.79 13.46 -31.89
N SER A 2 17.56 12.72 -31.10
CA SER A 2 17.05 11.55 -30.37
C SER A 2 16.14 12.03 -29.25
N ALA A 3 14.90 11.54 -29.19
CA ALA A 3 14.05 11.72 -28.02
C ALA A 3 14.84 11.31 -26.76
N PRO A 4 14.78 12.09 -25.66
CA PRO A 4 15.44 11.67 -24.43
C PRO A 4 14.83 10.33 -24.03
N THR A 5 15.65 9.29 -23.92
CA THR A 5 15.23 8.01 -23.35
C THR A 5 14.77 8.29 -21.93
N GLN A 6 13.46 8.37 -21.71
CA GLN A 6 12.88 8.53 -20.38
C GLN A 6 13.48 7.47 -19.47
N SER A 7 14.08 7.91 -18.36
CA SER A 7 14.63 6.98 -17.38
C SER A 7 13.46 6.20 -16.77
N ILE A 8 13.59 4.89 -16.53
CA ILE A 8 12.55 4.08 -15.87
C ILE A 8 12.12 4.71 -14.53
N ALA A 9 13.03 5.44 -13.89
CA ALA A 9 12.74 6.21 -12.69
C ALA A 9 11.64 7.29 -12.87
N GLU A 10 11.54 7.90 -14.05
CA GLU A 10 10.50 8.89 -14.39
C GLU A 10 9.14 8.24 -14.61
N LEU A 11 9.11 6.92 -14.90
CA LEU A 11 7.87 6.15 -15.00
C LEU A 11 7.38 5.63 -13.63
N ILE A 12 8.21 5.71 -12.59
CA ILE A 12 7.90 5.24 -11.23
C ILE A 12 7.40 6.39 -10.35
N THR A 13 7.93 7.59 -10.54
CA THR A 13 7.63 8.74 -9.69
C THR A 13 7.05 9.89 -10.48
N GLU A 14 5.81 10.24 -10.19
CA GLU A 14 5.09 11.39 -10.73
C GLU A 14 5.26 12.60 -9.80
N PHE A 15 5.34 13.81 -10.34
CA PHE A 15 5.48 15.05 -9.57
C PHE A 15 4.36 16.01 -9.93
N ASP A 16 3.54 16.34 -8.93
CA ASP A 16 2.39 17.20 -9.09
C ASP A 16 2.56 18.45 -8.22
N LYS A 17 2.22 19.61 -8.82
CA LYS A 17 2.07 20.85 -8.06
C LYS A 17 0.64 20.95 -7.57
N THR A 18 0.47 21.17 -6.28
CA THR A 18 -0.85 21.39 -5.70
C THR A 18 -1.30 22.85 -5.88
N THR A 19 -2.61 23.07 -5.89
CA THR A 19 -3.23 24.39 -6.10
C THR A 19 -4.33 24.64 -5.07
N GLY A 20 -5.00 25.81 -5.12
CA GLY A 20 -6.04 26.18 -4.16
C GLY A 20 -5.49 26.76 -2.86
N ASP A 21 -6.13 26.43 -1.73
CA ASP A 21 -5.76 26.90 -0.38
C ASP A 21 -4.59 26.11 0.20
N VAL A 22 -3.44 26.14 -0.48
CA VAL A 22 -2.26 25.36 -0.07
C VAL A 22 -1.87 25.72 1.37
N PRO A 23 -1.72 24.74 2.28
CA PRO A 23 -1.32 25.00 3.65
C PRO A 23 0.01 25.78 3.69
N PRO A 24 0.14 26.79 4.57
CA PRO A 24 1.42 27.47 4.74
C PRO A 24 2.48 26.52 5.28
N LEU A 25 3.72 27.00 5.37
CA LEU A 25 4.81 26.27 6.01
C LEU A 25 4.51 26.03 7.50
N LEU A 26 4.35 24.76 7.87
CA LEU A 26 3.84 24.33 9.18
C LEU A 26 4.83 23.41 9.92
N ILE A 27 5.01 23.66 11.21
CA ILE A 27 5.83 22.84 12.12
C ILE A 27 4.90 21.97 12.95
N GLY A 28 5.14 20.65 12.95
CA GLY A 28 4.40 19.69 13.78
C GLY A 28 2.90 19.58 13.46
N ALA A 29 2.46 19.96 12.25
CA ALA A 29 1.10 19.64 11.78
C ALA A 29 0.96 18.13 11.55
N SER A 30 -0.25 17.62 11.73
CA SER A 30 -0.58 16.26 11.30
C SER A 30 -1.03 16.25 9.84
N ALA A 31 -0.86 15.11 9.18
CA ALA A 31 -1.37 14.84 7.85
C ALA A 31 -1.86 13.39 7.81
N THR A 32 -3.13 13.19 7.49
CA THR A 32 -3.78 11.88 7.53
C THR A 32 -4.53 11.66 6.23
N LEU A 33 -4.32 10.51 5.59
CA LEU A 33 -5.01 10.12 4.37
C LEU A 33 -6.24 9.31 4.75
N ILE A 34 -7.40 9.72 4.23
CA ILE A 34 -8.62 8.92 4.27
C ILE A 34 -9.21 8.90 2.87
N ASN A 35 -9.44 7.70 2.33
CA ASN A 35 -9.92 7.50 0.97
C ASN A 35 -8.98 8.22 -0.03
N GLN A 36 -9.53 9.14 -0.84
CA GLN A 36 -8.79 9.94 -1.83
C GLN A 36 -8.52 11.39 -1.36
N HIS A 37 -8.55 11.63 -0.04
CA HIS A 37 -8.39 12.97 0.53
C HIS A 37 -7.33 13.00 1.64
N VAL A 38 -6.44 14.00 1.59
CA VAL A 38 -5.43 14.24 2.64
C VAL A 38 -5.87 15.39 3.52
N TYR A 39 -5.98 15.13 4.82
CA TYR A 39 -6.38 16.09 5.83
C TYR A 39 -5.14 16.58 6.59
N VAL A 40 -4.90 17.89 6.58
CA VAL A 40 -3.83 18.54 7.34
C VAL A 40 -4.43 19.38 8.45
N PHE A 41 -4.12 19.05 9.70
CA PHE A 41 -4.68 19.73 10.86
C PHE A 41 -3.62 20.35 11.78
N GLY A 42 -3.91 21.56 12.23
CA GLY A 42 -3.15 22.27 13.24
C GLY A 42 -1.74 22.67 12.77
N GLY A 43 -0.77 22.52 13.66
CA GLY A 43 0.62 22.92 13.44
C GLY A 43 0.92 24.35 13.86
N ARG A 44 2.20 24.69 13.85
CA ARG A 44 2.70 26.04 14.17
C ARG A 44 3.26 26.70 12.92
N LEU A 45 2.77 27.90 12.58
CA LEU A 45 3.22 28.63 11.40
C LEU A 45 4.70 28.99 11.54
N GLN A 46 5.49 28.72 10.49
CA GLN A 46 6.92 29.04 10.49
C GLN A 46 7.19 30.55 10.64
N LYS A 47 6.39 31.39 9.97
CA LYS A 47 6.63 32.85 9.86
C LYS A 47 6.47 33.60 11.19
N ASN A 48 5.39 33.33 11.93
CA ASN A 48 5.01 34.10 13.11
C ASN A 48 4.87 33.24 14.38
N ARG A 49 5.21 31.95 14.32
CA ARG A 49 5.09 30.98 15.43
C ARG A 49 3.67 30.80 15.99
N GLN A 50 2.64 31.30 15.30
CA GLN A 50 1.26 31.12 15.72
C GLN A 50 0.86 29.64 15.61
N ILE A 51 0.27 29.10 16.67
CA ILE A 51 -0.29 27.76 16.65
C ILE A 51 -1.69 27.83 16.03
N SER A 52 -1.98 26.90 15.12
CA SER A 52 -3.19 26.83 14.32
C SER A 52 -4.08 25.67 14.76
N ASN A 53 -5.39 25.79 14.51
CA ASN A 53 -6.39 24.72 14.49
C ASN A 53 -7.13 24.66 13.14
N LYS A 54 -6.56 25.26 12.08
CA LYS A 54 -7.11 25.17 10.74
C LYS A 54 -7.02 23.74 10.21
N LEU A 55 -8.01 23.37 9.41
CA LEU A 55 -8.09 22.09 8.70
C LEU A 55 -8.00 22.37 7.19
N TYR A 56 -7.06 21.72 6.51
CA TYR A 56 -6.94 21.77 5.05
C TYR A 56 -7.20 20.38 4.48
N ILE A 57 -7.89 20.32 3.34
CA ILE A 57 -8.22 19.07 2.66
C ILE A 57 -7.67 19.12 1.24
N LEU A 58 -6.84 18.17 0.86
CA LEU A 58 -6.38 17.98 -0.52
C LEU A 58 -7.19 16.87 -1.17
N SER A 59 -7.81 17.16 -2.32
CA SER A 59 -8.34 16.13 -3.21
C SER A 59 -7.21 15.56 -4.07
N LEU A 60 -6.96 14.25 -3.98
CA LEU A 60 -5.92 13.58 -4.77
C LEU A 60 -6.27 13.44 -6.26
N GLU A 61 -7.55 13.58 -6.61
CA GLU A 61 -8.00 13.52 -8.00
C GLU A 61 -7.69 14.82 -8.75
N THR A 62 -7.87 15.96 -8.08
CA THR A 62 -7.69 17.29 -8.69
C THR A 62 -6.37 17.95 -8.30
N MET A 63 -5.67 17.43 -7.28
CA MET A 63 -4.51 18.06 -6.64
C MET A 63 -4.81 19.50 -6.15
N THR A 64 -6.04 19.74 -5.70
CA THR A 64 -6.50 21.02 -5.16
C THR A 64 -6.72 20.95 -3.64
N TRP A 65 -6.19 21.93 -2.92
CA TRP A 65 -6.41 22.16 -1.51
C TRP A 65 -7.61 23.07 -1.28
N GLU A 66 -8.37 22.76 -0.24
CA GLU A 66 -9.45 23.59 0.30
C GLU A 66 -9.21 23.84 1.78
N LEU A 67 -9.38 25.09 2.23
CA LEU A 67 -9.48 25.41 3.65
C LEU A 67 -10.88 25.01 4.14
N ALA A 68 -10.94 23.94 4.92
CA ALA A 68 -12.19 23.39 5.41
C ALA A 68 -12.71 24.13 6.66
N PHE A 69 -14.03 24.23 6.76
CA PHE A 69 -14.74 24.84 7.89
C PHE A 69 -15.68 23.82 8.54
N PRO A 70 -15.20 23.02 9.52
CA PRO A 70 -16.05 22.09 10.25
C PRO A 70 -17.27 22.76 10.89
N HIS A 71 -18.39 22.03 10.98
CA HIS A 71 -19.68 22.61 11.38
C HIS A 71 -19.75 23.04 12.85
N ASN A 72 -18.88 22.50 13.70
CA ASN A 72 -18.84 22.82 15.13
C ASN A 72 -17.48 23.39 15.55
N VAL A 73 -17.39 23.76 16.83
CA VAL A 73 -16.21 24.41 17.38
C VAL A 73 -14.98 23.51 17.20
N PRO A 74 -13.91 23.99 16.54
CA PRO A 74 -12.71 23.21 16.36
C PRO A 74 -11.95 23.04 17.68
N PRO A 75 -11.10 22.01 17.79
CA PRO A 75 -10.21 21.83 18.92
C PRO A 75 -9.32 23.04 19.14
N ILE A 76 -8.79 23.15 20.35
CA ILE A 76 -7.76 24.13 20.66
C ILE A 76 -6.56 23.99 19.69
N PRO A 77 -5.98 25.11 19.24
CA PRO A 77 -4.78 25.12 18.40
C PRO A 77 -3.68 24.25 18.97
N ARG A 78 -3.11 23.37 18.15
CA ARG A 78 -2.12 22.39 18.60
C ARG A 78 -1.11 21.98 17.55
N TYR A 79 0.07 21.54 17.97
CA TYR A 79 1.11 20.95 17.13
C TYR A 79 1.83 19.80 17.85
N PHE A 80 2.53 18.94 17.11
CA PHE A 80 3.14 17.68 17.60
C PHE A 80 2.15 16.72 18.27
N HIS A 81 0.89 16.72 17.83
CA HIS A 81 -0.11 15.72 18.16
C HIS A 81 -0.03 14.53 17.17
N SER A 82 -0.58 13.38 17.55
CA SER A 82 -0.81 12.29 16.58
C SER A 82 -2.17 12.44 15.91
N ALA A 83 -2.30 11.95 14.68
CA ALA A 83 -3.57 11.84 13.98
C ALA A 83 -3.60 10.54 13.16
N ASN A 84 -4.59 9.69 13.41
CA ASN A 84 -4.69 8.34 12.84
C ASN A 84 -6.05 8.13 12.19
N ALA A 85 -6.07 7.56 10.99
CA ALA A 85 -7.31 7.25 10.27
C ALA A 85 -8.06 6.09 10.96
N TYR A 86 -9.39 6.22 11.07
CA TYR A 86 -10.28 5.25 11.69
C TYR A 86 -11.51 4.98 10.81
N ASN A 87 -11.76 3.71 10.50
CA ASN A 87 -12.95 3.23 9.77
C ASN A 87 -13.29 4.02 8.50
N SER A 88 -12.28 4.53 7.79
CA SER A 88 -12.43 5.36 6.56
C SER A 88 -13.36 6.58 6.70
N THR A 89 -13.71 6.95 7.93
CA THR A 89 -14.76 7.93 8.24
C THR A 89 -14.36 8.90 9.34
N HIS A 90 -13.37 8.54 10.16
CA HIS A 90 -12.93 9.36 11.28
C HIS A 90 -11.41 9.54 11.30
N ILE A 91 -10.94 10.67 11.81
CA ILE A 91 -9.55 10.90 12.21
C ILE A 91 -9.50 11.02 13.73
N VAL A 92 -8.68 10.20 14.37
CA VAL A 92 -8.47 10.24 15.82
C VAL A 92 -7.22 11.06 16.12
N ILE A 93 -7.37 12.12 16.89
CA ILE A 93 -6.31 13.04 17.29
C ILE A 93 -6.04 12.86 18.78
N TYR A 94 -4.77 12.78 19.16
CA TYR A 94 -4.38 12.66 20.56
C TYR A 94 -3.20 13.57 20.93
N GLY A 95 -3.33 14.27 22.06
CA GLY A 95 -2.30 15.06 22.70
C GLY A 95 -1.79 16.26 21.90
N GLY A 96 -0.50 16.58 22.07
CA GLY A 96 0.20 17.69 21.42
C GLY A 96 0.51 18.85 22.36
N MET A 97 0.98 19.95 21.78
CA MET A 97 1.28 21.20 22.49
C MET A 97 0.39 22.34 22.03
N THR A 98 -0.01 23.20 22.96
CA THR A 98 -0.75 24.44 22.72
C THR A 98 -0.09 25.63 23.40
N ALA A 99 -0.56 26.84 23.12
CA ALA A 99 -0.16 28.04 23.85
C ALA A 99 -1.00 28.12 25.14
N LYS A 100 -0.37 28.45 26.28
CA LYS A 100 -1.11 28.62 27.54
C LYS A 100 -2.14 29.72 27.41
N GLN A 101 -3.37 29.42 27.82
CA GLN A 101 -4.42 30.42 27.94
C GLN A 101 -4.03 31.43 29.04
N ARG A 102 -4.10 32.73 28.74
CA ARG A 102 -3.77 33.81 29.68
C ARG A 102 -4.79 33.83 30.83
N GLN A 103 -4.48 33.16 31.94
CA GLN A 103 -5.31 33.21 33.15
C GLN A 103 -5.07 34.49 33.99
N SER A 104 -4.01 35.27 33.72
CA SER A 104 -3.69 36.51 34.45
C SER A 104 -3.08 37.59 33.56
N ARG A 105 -3.46 38.85 33.80
CA ARG A 105 -2.93 40.04 33.08
C ARG A 105 -1.47 40.39 33.40
N ARG A 106 -0.75 39.61 34.24
CA ARG A 106 0.54 40.03 34.84
C ARG A 106 1.81 39.27 34.45
N SER A 107 1.78 38.28 33.55
CA SER A 107 3.01 37.71 32.98
C SER A 107 3.08 37.97 31.48
N VAL A 108 4.18 38.57 31.04
CA VAL A 108 4.48 38.89 29.65
C VAL A 108 5.60 37.97 29.19
N SER A 109 5.26 36.75 28.80
CA SER A 109 6.07 35.94 27.90
C SER A 109 5.17 35.41 26.78
N PRO A 110 5.40 35.77 25.51
CA PRO A 110 4.55 35.37 24.38
C PRO A 110 4.56 33.86 24.03
N ASP A 111 5.41 33.07 24.70
CA ASP A 111 5.81 31.72 24.27
C ASP A 111 5.56 30.62 25.33
N GLU A 112 4.72 30.85 26.34
CA GLU A 112 4.46 29.82 27.35
C GLU A 112 3.58 28.69 26.79
N LEU A 113 4.14 27.48 26.68
CA LEU A 113 3.48 26.31 26.09
C LEU A 113 2.85 25.40 27.17
N ALA A 114 1.83 24.65 26.78
CA ALA A 114 1.24 23.56 27.57
C ALA A 114 1.10 22.30 26.71
N THR A 115 1.21 21.13 27.36
CA THR A 115 0.95 19.81 26.77
C THR A 115 -0.52 19.42 26.94
N LEU A 116 -0.99 18.50 26.10
CA LEU A 116 -2.38 18.04 26.07
C LEU A 116 -2.45 16.52 26.25
N ASP A 117 -3.56 16.05 26.81
CA ASP A 117 -3.95 14.65 27.07
C ASP A 117 -5.32 14.30 26.49
N ASP A 118 -5.93 15.23 25.74
CA ASP A 118 -7.25 15.03 25.15
C ASP A 118 -7.18 14.15 23.88
N ILE A 119 -8.24 13.38 23.68
CA ILE A 119 -8.50 12.60 22.46
C ILE A 119 -9.74 13.15 21.77
N ILE A 120 -9.65 13.37 20.47
CA ILE A 120 -10.67 14.03 19.67
C ILE A 120 -10.87 13.27 18.37
N PHE A 121 -12.11 13.20 17.91
CA PHE A 121 -12.44 12.59 16.63
C PHE A 121 -12.87 13.68 15.65
N LEU A 122 -12.48 13.55 14.39
CA LEU A 122 -13.06 14.30 13.28
C LEU A 122 -13.82 13.32 12.40
N ASN A 123 -15.14 13.43 12.32
CA ASN A 123 -15.91 12.71 11.33
C ASN A 123 -15.77 13.43 9.98
N VAL A 124 -15.17 12.77 9.00
CA VAL A 124 -14.87 13.39 7.69
C VAL A 124 -16.08 13.44 6.77
N ASN A 125 -17.12 12.64 7.03
CA ASN A 125 -18.34 12.65 6.21
C ASN A 125 -19.26 13.81 6.60
N SER A 126 -19.44 14.03 7.91
CA SER A 126 -20.21 15.16 8.43
C SER A 126 -19.37 16.42 8.62
N LEU A 127 -18.05 16.33 8.46
CA LEU A 127 -17.09 17.39 8.73
C LEU A 127 -17.33 18.06 10.10
N ALA A 128 -17.42 17.23 11.15
CA ALA A 128 -17.68 17.67 12.52
C ALA A 128 -16.75 16.99 13.52
N TRP A 129 -16.34 17.74 14.54
CA TRP A 129 -15.54 17.26 15.65
C TRP A 129 -16.40 16.51 16.67
N GLU A 130 -15.88 15.45 17.26
CA GLU A 130 -16.53 14.71 18.33
C GLU A 130 -15.59 14.63 19.54
N TYR A 131 -16.16 14.90 20.70
CA TYR A 131 -15.45 14.96 21.98
C TYR A 131 -15.98 13.83 22.87
N PRO A 132 -15.21 12.74 23.06
CA PRO A 132 -15.62 11.66 23.95
C PRO A 132 -15.67 12.16 25.40
N ASN A 133 -16.67 11.71 26.17
CA ASN A 133 -16.71 11.94 27.60
C ASN A 133 -15.77 10.96 28.31
N LEU A 134 -14.78 11.48 29.03
CA LEU A 134 -13.75 10.71 29.72
C LEU A 134 -13.63 11.05 31.22
N GLU A 135 -14.62 11.74 31.81
CA GLU A 135 -14.54 12.27 33.18
C GLU A 135 -14.24 11.19 34.24
N ASP A 136 -14.73 9.96 34.04
CA ASP A 136 -14.57 8.84 34.98
C ASP A 136 -13.38 7.92 34.66
N GLN A 137 -12.51 8.29 33.72
CA GLN A 137 -11.41 7.43 33.24
C GLN A 137 -10.04 7.92 33.72
N ILE A 138 -9.11 6.97 33.85
CA ILE A 138 -7.69 7.28 34.09
C ILE A 138 -7.08 7.67 32.75
N LEU A 139 -6.80 8.97 32.61
CA LEU A 139 -6.20 9.50 31.38
C LEU A 139 -4.69 9.27 31.36
N PRO A 140 -4.10 9.00 30.19
CA PRO A 140 -2.66 9.03 30.04
C PRO A 140 -2.09 10.42 30.36
N ALA A 141 -0.82 10.47 30.76
CA ALA A 141 -0.15 11.75 30.98
C ALA A 141 -0.12 12.61 29.70
N GLN A 142 -0.29 13.93 29.89
CA GLN A 142 -0.16 14.94 28.85
C GLN A 142 1.18 14.82 28.12
N ARG A 143 1.15 14.83 26.80
CA ARG A 143 2.34 14.56 25.99
C ARG A 143 2.30 15.17 24.61
N TYR A 144 3.47 15.28 24.01
CA TYR A 144 3.62 15.61 22.60
C TYR A 144 4.73 14.78 21.95
N ALA A 145 4.81 14.80 20.62
CA ALA A 145 5.84 14.11 19.84
C ALA A 145 5.95 12.59 20.14
N HIS A 146 4.86 11.98 20.61
CA HIS A 146 4.70 10.53 20.73
C HIS A 146 4.46 9.88 19.36
N ILE A 147 4.56 8.55 19.33
CA ILE A 147 4.15 7.75 18.18
C ILE A 147 2.76 7.15 18.47
N ALA A 148 1.96 6.99 17.43
CA ALA A 148 0.67 6.31 17.54
C ALA A 148 0.30 5.57 16.26
N THR A 149 -0.34 4.41 16.42
CA THR A 149 -0.92 3.64 15.31
C THR A 149 -2.33 3.22 15.69
N LEU A 150 -3.21 3.06 14.70
CA LEU A 150 -4.54 2.51 14.89
C LEU A 150 -4.64 1.15 14.20
N VAL A 151 -5.11 0.15 14.93
CA VAL A 151 -5.22 -1.24 14.44
C VAL A 151 -6.39 -1.95 15.13
N SER A 152 -7.27 -2.61 14.35
CA SER A 152 -8.44 -3.36 14.85
C SER A 152 -9.26 -2.61 15.92
N ASP A 153 -9.68 -1.37 15.62
CA ASP A 153 -10.41 -0.45 16.52
C ASP A 153 -9.63 0.07 17.75
N ARG A 154 -8.34 -0.24 17.87
CA ARG A 154 -7.51 0.17 19.00
C ARG A 154 -6.47 1.20 18.57
N LEU A 155 -6.50 2.38 19.18
CA LEU A 155 -5.42 3.36 19.07
C LEU A 155 -4.36 3.02 20.11
N VAL A 156 -3.13 2.79 19.65
CA VAL A 156 -1.98 2.52 20.51
C VAL A 156 -1.07 3.74 20.49
N VAL A 157 -0.84 4.32 21.67
CA VAL A 157 0.01 5.50 21.89
C VAL A 157 1.23 5.06 22.67
N MET A 158 2.43 5.36 22.17
CA MET A 158 3.68 5.00 22.84
C MET A 158 4.63 6.19 22.98
N GLY A 159 5.17 6.35 24.19
CA GLY A 159 6.20 7.33 24.52
C GLY A 159 5.78 8.78 24.29
N GLY A 160 6.67 9.59 23.72
CA GLY A 160 6.54 11.04 23.62
C GLY A 160 7.29 11.78 24.71
N GLN A 161 6.96 13.06 24.88
CA GLN A 161 7.62 13.96 25.82
C GLN A 161 6.62 14.72 26.68
N ASP A 162 6.98 14.95 27.94
CA ASP A 162 6.28 15.88 28.83
C ASP A 162 6.68 17.35 28.54
N ILE A 163 6.08 18.30 29.25
CA ILE A 163 6.38 19.74 29.08
C ILE A 163 7.82 20.11 29.46
N GLN A 164 8.51 19.31 30.28
CA GLN A 164 9.93 19.46 30.60
C GLN A 164 10.87 18.80 29.56
N ASN A 165 10.32 18.19 28.51
CA ASN A 165 11.01 17.42 27.48
C ASN A 165 11.60 16.08 27.96
N ASN A 166 11.13 15.56 29.09
CA ASN A 166 11.51 14.21 29.51
C ASN A 166 10.75 13.20 28.65
N TYR A 167 11.44 12.13 28.26
CA TYR A 167 10.84 11.04 27.51
C TYR A 167 9.93 10.20 28.40
N LEU A 168 8.76 9.89 27.87
CA LEU A 168 7.82 8.94 28.47
C LEU A 168 8.10 7.54 27.90
N SER A 169 7.98 6.52 28.73
CA SER A 169 8.18 5.10 28.35
C SER A 169 6.92 4.26 28.53
N ASP A 170 5.77 4.90 28.66
CA ASP A 170 4.47 4.27 28.79
C ASP A 170 3.80 4.02 27.43
N ILE A 171 2.94 3.02 27.42
CA ILE A 171 2.13 2.54 26.31
C ILE A 171 0.68 2.59 26.78
N HIS A 172 -0.16 3.24 25.98
CA HIS A 172 -1.58 3.42 26.26
C HIS A 172 -2.40 2.92 25.09
N ILE A 173 -3.51 2.26 25.39
CA ILE A 173 -4.42 1.68 24.40
C ILE A 173 -5.80 2.29 24.62
N PHE A 174 -6.34 2.93 23.59
CA PHE A 174 -7.70 3.44 23.57
C PHE A 174 -8.56 2.58 22.66
N ASP A 175 -9.66 2.08 23.19
CA ASP A 175 -10.70 1.41 22.42
C ASP A 175 -11.58 2.46 21.75
N CYS A 176 -11.46 2.61 20.42
CA CYS A 176 -12.20 3.61 19.66
C CYS A 176 -13.71 3.31 19.58
N LYS A 177 -14.11 2.04 19.71
CA LYS A 177 -15.51 1.62 19.63
C LYS A 177 -16.25 1.96 20.91
N HIS A 178 -15.67 1.61 22.06
CA HIS A 178 -16.28 1.85 23.37
C HIS A 178 -15.89 3.21 23.97
N ARG A 179 -14.90 3.89 23.39
CA ARG A 179 -14.34 5.17 23.83
C ARG A 179 -13.76 5.12 25.24
N VAL A 180 -12.97 4.07 25.51
CA VAL A 180 -12.38 3.80 26.84
C VAL A 180 -10.87 3.58 26.75
N TRP A 181 -10.12 4.19 27.68
CA TRP A 181 -8.70 3.91 27.89
C TRP A 181 -8.52 2.61 28.68
N SER A 182 -7.54 1.81 28.26
CA SER A 182 -7.09 0.62 28.99
C SER A 182 -6.03 1.01 30.03
N GLU A 183 -5.70 0.07 30.92
CA GLU A 183 -4.61 0.27 31.89
C GLU A 183 -3.27 0.55 31.21
N SER A 184 -2.48 1.44 31.82
CA SER A 184 -1.18 1.84 31.27
C SER A 184 -0.16 0.71 31.36
N ILE A 185 0.62 0.53 30.30
CA ILE A 185 1.68 -0.48 30.23
C ILE A 185 3.03 0.26 30.18
N SER A 186 4.04 -0.20 30.91
CA SER A 186 5.38 0.39 30.84
C SER A 186 6.29 -0.42 29.93
N SER A 187 6.98 0.26 29.01
CA SER A 187 8.00 -0.35 28.18
C SER A 187 9.31 -0.63 28.94
N GLN A 188 9.49 -0.09 30.16
CA GLN A 188 10.63 -0.15 31.10
C GLN A 188 12.05 0.11 30.54
N GLN A 189 12.36 -0.24 29.30
CA GLN A 189 13.68 -0.23 28.67
C GLN A 189 13.74 0.67 27.42
N LEU A 190 12.61 0.91 26.74
CA LEU A 190 12.59 1.62 25.45
C LEU A 190 11.93 2.99 25.55
N GLN A 191 12.53 3.96 24.86
CA GLN A 191 12.01 5.31 24.72
C GLN A 191 11.66 5.56 23.26
N TYR A 192 10.39 5.87 23.03
CA TYR A 192 9.88 6.15 21.69
C TYR A 192 9.49 7.61 21.53
N GLY A 193 9.82 8.17 20.38
CA GLY A 193 9.41 9.52 20.01
C GLY A 193 9.49 9.73 18.51
N VAL A 194 8.58 10.55 17.98
CA VAL A 194 8.36 10.73 16.52
C VAL A 194 9.62 11.16 15.77
N TYR A 195 10.61 11.75 16.45
CA TYR A 195 11.88 12.18 15.87
C TYR A 195 12.74 11.03 15.34
N ARG A 196 12.65 9.88 16.01
CA ARG A 196 13.58 8.76 15.86
C ARG A 196 12.88 7.42 15.73
N SER A 197 11.57 7.37 15.91
CA SER A 197 10.81 6.13 15.93
C SER A 197 9.60 6.23 15.02
N ALA A 198 9.24 5.11 14.42
CA ALA A 198 8.05 4.94 13.59
C ALA A 198 7.32 3.67 14.01
N ILE A 199 6.00 3.67 13.90
CA ILE A 199 5.13 2.58 14.35
C ILE A 199 4.17 2.18 13.25
N ALA A 200 3.91 0.88 13.12
CA ALA A 200 2.85 0.36 12.28
C ALA A 200 2.20 -0.87 12.94
N GLY A 201 0.87 -0.90 12.95
CA GLY A 201 0.10 -2.06 13.42
C GLY A 201 -0.21 -3.03 12.27
N VAL A 202 -0.18 -4.33 12.56
CA VAL A 202 -0.51 -5.41 11.64
C VAL A 202 -1.77 -6.10 12.12
N ALA A 203 -2.85 -5.93 11.38
CA ALA A 203 -4.01 -6.80 11.54
C ALA A 203 -3.67 -8.19 10.95
N PRO A 204 -3.98 -9.29 11.65
CA PRO A 204 -3.76 -10.64 11.16
C PRO A 204 -4.49 -10.82 9.83
N MET A 205 -3.73 -11.07 8.76
CA MET A 205 -4.28 -11.25 7.42
C MET A 205 -4.36 -12.73 7.12
N GLN A 206 -5.57 -13.28 6.96
CA GLN A 206 -5.75 -14.66 6.51
C GLN A 206 -5.37 -14.72 5.03
N LEU A 207 -4.14 -15.13 4.75
CA LEU A 207 -3.72 -15.39 3.38
C LEU A 207 -4.38 -16.68 2.94
N ALA A 208 -5.25 -16.59 1.94
CA ALA A 208 -5.61 -17.79 1.18
C ALA A 208 -4.29 -18.37 0.63
N PRO A 209 -4.04 -19.67 0.80
CA PRO A 209 -2.81 -20.27 0.30
C PRO A 209 -2.65 -19.96 -1.21
N PRO A 210 -1.42 -19.76 -1.69
CA PRO A 210 -1.14 -19.42 -3.09
C PRO A 210 -1.55 -20.52 -4.09
N PHE A 211 -1.95 -21.68 -3.59
CA PHE A 211 -2.48 -22.79 -4.35
C PHE A 211 -3.76 -23.28 -3.66
N ALA A 212 -4.72 -23.71 -4.48
CA ALA A 212 -6.06 -24.19 -4.13
C ALA A 212 -6.18 -24.88 -2.76
N PRO A 213 -7.35 -24.82 -2.10
CA PRO A 213 -7.62 -25.66 -0.95
C PRO A 213 -7.24 -27.10 -1.31
N ASN A 214 -6.45 -27.76 -0.45
CA ASN A 214 -6.29 -29.21 -0.53
C ASN A 214 -7.70 -29.80 -0.65
N VAL A 215 -7.97 -30.44 -1.79
CA VAL A 215 -9.22 -31.15 -2.03
C VAL A 215 -9.13 -32.45 -1.24
N ASP A 216 -9.19 -32.34 0.08
CA ASP A 216 -9.63 -33.39 1.00
C ASP A 216 -11.00 -32.96 1.54
N LEU A 217 -11.93 -32.66 0.62
CA LEU A 217 -13.34 -32.36 0.90
C LEU A 217 -14.13 -33.65 1.21
N LEU A 218 -13.64 -34.44 2.15
CA LEU A 218 -14.38 -35.54 2.79
C LEU A 218 -14.50 -35.38 4.30
N VAL A 219 -14.28 -34.16 4.83
CA VAL A 219 -14.66 -33.83 6.20
C VAL A 219 -16.01 -33.13 6.16
N ASP A 220 -16.94 -33.63 6.98
CA ASP A 220 -18.37 -33.34 6.97
C ASP A 220 -18.72 -31.84 6.83
N PRO A 221 -19.75 -31.47 6.04
CA PRO A 221 -20.10 -30.07 5.76
C PRO A 221 -20.73 -29.31 6.94
N PHE A 222 -20.82 -29.92 8.13
CA PHE A 222 -21.60 -29.41 9.26
C PHE A 222 -20.78 -28.92 10.45
N ASP A 223 -19.44 -28.91 10.38
CA ASP A 223 -18.63 -28.40 11.48
C ASP A 223 -18.32 -26.90 11.32
N GLU A 224 -19.36 -26.09 11.50
CA GLU A 224 -19.30 -24.61 11.54
C GLU A 224 -18.50 -24.07 12.75
N SER A 225 -17.95 -24.96 13.60
CA SER A 225 -17.27 -24.60 14.84
C SER A 225 -15.78 -24.24 14.70
N SER A 226 -15.17 -24.41 13.51
CA SER A 226 -13.72 -24.20 13.33
C SER A 226 -13.31 -22.98 12.49
N VAL A 227 -14.27 -22.25 11.90
CA VAL A 227 -14.01 -21.04 11.07
C VAL A 227 -14.74 -19.82 11.62
N THR A 228 -14.85 -19.69 12.94
CA THR A 228 -14.92 -18.35 13.54
C THR A 228 -13.49 -17.80 13.54
N PRO A 229 -13.23 -16.54 13.13
CA PRO A 229 -11.91 -15.95 13.31
C PRO A 229 -11.63 -15.98 14.81
N LYS A 230 -10.80 -16.93 15.26
CA LYS A 230 -10.32 -16.94 16.64
C LYS A 230 -9.76 -15.56 16.89
N ASP A 231 -10.20 -14.93 17.98
CA ASP A 231 -9.62 -13.72 18.56
C ASP A 231 -8.10 -13.70 18.37
N THR A 232 -7.65 -13.01 17.33
CA THR A 232 -6.25 -13.08 16.89
C THR A 232 -5.54 -11.87 17.47
N ASP A 233 -4.45 -12.14 18.19
CA ASP A 233 -3.54 -11.11 18.65
C ASP A 233 -3.06 -10.26 17.48
N VAL A 234 -2.89 -8.97 17.74
CA VAL A 234 -2.41 -7.99 16.77
C VAL A 234 -0.94 -7.73 17.02
N ASP A 235 -0.12 -7.79 15.96
CA ASP A 235 1.28 -7.42 16.05
C ASP A 235 1.45 -5.92 15.79
N ILE A 236 2.35 -5.28 16.54
CA ILE A 236 2.69 -3.87 16.40
C ILE A 236 4.20 -3.78 16.24
N HIS A 237 4.65 -3.28 15.10
CA HIS A 237 6.07 -3.10 14.81
C HIS A 237 6.48 -1.66 15.05
N VAL A 238 7.54 -1.47 15.84
CA VAL A 238 8.13 -0.17 16.15
C VAL A 238 9.58 -0.18 15.67
N TYR A 239 9.89 0.64 14.68
CA TYR A 239 11.26 0.92 14.28
C TYR A 239 11.80 2.08 15.11
N SER A 240 13.02 1.96 15.66
CA SER A 240 13.64 3.05 16.42
C SER A 240 15.12 3.22 16.08
N ASN A 241 15.55 4.49 15.97
CA ASN A 241 16.95 4.88 15.77
C ASN A 241 17.71 5.11 17.09
N TYR A 242 17.12 4.78 18.24
CA TYR A 242 17.75 5.03 19.54
C TYR A 242 18.96 4.12 19.77
N SER A 243 20.08 4.74 20.14
CA SER A 243 21.30 4.10 20.64
C SER A 243 21.65 4.83 21.92
N ALA A 244 21.48 4.16 23.07
CA ALA A 244 21.92 4.70 24.36
C ALA A 244 23.08 3.90 24.96
N SER A 245 23.26 2.63 24.61
CA SER A 245 24.36 1.83 25.15
C SER A 245 24.63 0.51 24.43
N ASP A 246 23.74 0.02 23.55
CA ASP A 246 23.91 -1.29 22.93
C ASP A 246 23.65 -1.26 21.41
N THR A 247 24.37 -2.12 20.70
CA THR A 247 24.71 -1.96 19.28
C THR A 247 23.77 -2.75 18.39
N THR A 248 22.46 -2.50 18.44
CA THR A 248 21.53 -3.09 17.47
C THR A 248 20.50 -2.06 17.02
N LYS A 249 20.40 -1.89 15.70
CA LYS A 249 19.29 -1.18 15.05
C LYS A 249 18.12 -2.14 15.09
N GLN A 250 16.99 -1.80 15.71
CA GLN A 250 15.98 -2.82 15.99
C GLN A 250 14.57 -2.45 15.51
N LEU A 251 13.95 -3.43 14.89
CA LEU A 251 12.50 -3.53 14.78
C LEU A 251 11.97 -4.21 16.04
N HIS A 252 11.37 -3.44 16.94
CA HIS A 252 10.69 -3.99 18.12
C HIS A 252 9.30 -4.46 17.72
N THR A 253 8.88 -5.64 18.18
CA THR A 253 7.53 -6.15 17.93
C THR A 253 6.79 -6.33 19.25
N TRP A 254 5.59 -5.80 19.30
CA TRP A 254 4.69 -5.88 20.44
C TRP A 254 3.45 -6.66 20.04
N LYS A 255 3.03 -7.62 20.86
CA LYS A 255 1.77 -8.34 20.69
C LYS A 255 0.69 -7.71 21.55
N LEU A 256 -0.41 -7.34 20.92
CA LEU A 256 -1.61 -6.80 21.55
C LEU A 256 -2.71 -7.85 21.51
N ASN A 257 -3.01 -8.41 22.67
CA ASN A 257 -4.09 -9.39 22.79
C ASN A 257 -5.48 -8.75 22.83
N THR A 258 -6.52 -9.57 22.80
CA THR A 258 -7.92 -9.11 22.83
C THR A 258 -8.35 -8.47 24.15
N ARG A 259 -7.59 -8.65 25.23
CA ARG A 259 -7.80 -7.99 26.53
C ARG A 259 -7.02 -6.68 26.65
N ASN A 260 -6.50 -6.15 25.55
CA ASN A 260 -5.67 -4.94 25.51
C ASN A 260 -4.37 -5.04 26.34
N GLN A 261 -3.86 -6.25 26.55
CA GLN A 261 -2.53 -6.44 27.15
C GLN A 261 -1.49 -6.47 26.03
N CYS A 262 -0.45 -5.68 26.21
CA CYS A 262 0.65 -5.52 25.27
C CYS A 262 1.90 -6.20 25.85
N THR A 263 2.46 -7.17 25.11
CA THR A 263 3.69 -7.88 25.51
C THR A 263 4.76 -7.72 24.44
N GLU A 264 5.98 -7.38 24.85
CA GLU A 264 7.12 -7.34 23.93
C GLU A 264 7.48 -8.75 23.48
N VAL A 265 7.68 -8.92 22.17
CA VAL A 265 8.13 -10.17 21.56
C VAL A 265 9.52 -9.97 20.99
N PHE A 266 10.48 -10.65 21.58
CA PHE A 266 11.84 -10.71 21.06
C PHE A 266 11.95 -11.81 20.01
N TYR A 267 12.15 -11.42 18.75
CA TYR A 267 12.57 -12.36 17.71
C TYR A 267 14.10 -12.46 17.72
N PRO A 268 14.71 -13.63 17.98
CA PRO A 268 16.16 -13.80 18.07
C PRO A 268 16.94 -13.58 16.75
N VAL A 269 16.31 -13.09 15.69
CA VAL A 269 16.78 -13.26 14.30
C VAL A 269 17.62 -12.09 13.78
N GLU A 270 17.69 -10.96 14.49
CA GLU A 270 18.58 -9.85 14.09
C GLU A 270 20.08 -10.17 14.25
N GLN A 271 20.45 -11.27 14.93
CA GLN A 271 21.85 -11.71 15.06
C GLN A 271 22.36 -12.57 13.90
N GLN A 272 21.51 -12.95 12.94
CA GLN A 272 21.92 -13.66 11.72
C GLN A 272 21.88 -12.78 10.46
N THR A 273 22.17 -11.49 10.59
CA THR A 273 22.58 -10.73 9.40
C THR A 273 23.90 -11.30 8.91
N SER A 274 23.84 -12.15 7.89
CA SER A 274 24.99 -12.46 7.05
C SER A 274 25.64 -11.12 6.64
N ALA A 275 26.96 -11.07 6.50
CA ALA A 275 27.73 -9.84 6.27
C ALA A 275 27.32 -8.96 5.05
N ASN A 276 26.30 -9.37 4.28
CA ASN A 276 25.84 -8.74 3.04
C ASN A 276 24.41 -8.14 3.09
N THR A 277 23.69 -8.18 4.22
CA THR A 277 22.31 -7.65 4.28
C THR A 277 22.30 -6.12 4.49
N ILE A 278 21.73 -5.39 3.53
CA ILE A 278 21.66 -3.92 3.55
C ILE A 278 20.55 -3.50 4.53
N THR A 279 20.87 -2.69 5.54
CA THR A 279 19.88 -2.12 6.49
C THR A 279 19.62 -0.65 6.22
N PRO A 280 18.42 -0.12 6.57
CA PRO A 280 18.15 1.30 6.44
C PRO A 280 19.13 2.13 7.28
N PRO A 281 19.63 3.27 6.76
CA PRO A 281 20.38 4.22 7.56
C PRO A 281 19.44 4.92 8.56
N PRO A 282 19.97 5.64 9.56
CA PRO A 282 19.12 6.31 10.52
C PRO A 282 18.30 7.41 9.85
N LEU A 283 17.00 7.17 9.71
CA LEU A 283 16.04 8.11 9.13
C LEU A 283 15.60 9.11 10.19
N ARG A 284 15.25 10.33 9.79
CA ARG A 284 14.71 11.36 10.69
C ARG A 284 13.22 11.51 10.48
N PHE A 285 12.46 11.72 11.56
CA PHE A 285 11.00 11.71 11.51
C PHE A 285 10.45 10.54 10.67
N PRO A 286 10.91 9.30 10.93
CA PRO A 286 10.48 8.19 10.11
C PRO A 286 8.97 7.98 10.24
N SER A 287 8.36 7.59 9.14
CA SER A 287 6.98 7.11 9.04
C SER A 287 7.00 5.64 8.68
N ALA A 288 6.14 4.84 9.31
CA ALA A 288 6.02 3.41 9.04
C ALA A 288 4.58 3.07 8.64
N PHE A 289 4.45 2.12 7.71
CA PHE A 289 3.18 1.65 7.20
C PHE A 289 3.25 0.16 6.90
N MET A 290 2.11 -0.52 6.92
CA MET A 290 1.99 -1.91 6.49
C MET A 290 1.24 -1.98 5.17
N CYS A 291 1.78 -2.73 4.21
CA CYS A 291 1.10 -3.07 2.97
C CYS A 291 1.16 -4.59 2.78
N GLY A 292 0.09 -5.30 3.14
CA GLY A 292 0.13 -6.77 3.19
C GLY A 292 1.18 -7.27 4.19
N GLN A 293 2.11 -8.10 3.73
CA GLN A 293 3.23 -8.62 4.55
C GLN A 293 4.48 -7.73 4.53
N GLN A 294 4.41 -6.54 3.95
CA GLN A 294 5.57 -5.67 3.78
C GLN A 294 5.48 -4.49 4.74
N PHE A 295 6.51 -4.32 5.56
CA PHE A 295 6.69 -3.17 6.44
C PHE A 295 7.46 -2.09 5.68
N ILE A 296 6.80 -0.97 5.41
CA ILE A 296 7.36 0.18 4.70
C ILE A 296 7.86 1.18 5.74
N LEU A 297 9.14 1.51 5.67
CA LEU A 297 9.80 2.53 6.47
C LEU A 297 10.27 3.67 5.56
N ALA A 298 9.83 4.90 5.82
CA ALA A 298 10.19 6.04 5.00
C ALA A 298 10.58 7.25 5.83
N GLY A 299 11.46 8.09 5.30
CA GLY A 299 11.84 9.34 5.94
C GLY A 299 13.07 9.99 5.31
N PRO A 300 13.33 11.27 5.64
CA PRO A 300 14.55 11.95 5.24
C PRO A 300 15.79 11.31 5.85
N HIS A 301 16.77 11.02 5.00
CA HIS A 301 18.13 10.68 5.39
C HIS A 301 19.04 11.86 5.08
N ILE A 302 19.58 12.46 6.14
CA ILE A 302 20.45 13.63 6.06
C ILE A 302 21.80 13.24 6.68
N ASN A 303 22.79 13.08 5.82
CA ASN A 303 24.20 12.97 6.15
C ASN A 303 24.94 14.09 5.39
N GLY A 304 26.06 14.61 5.87
CA GLY A 304 26.68 15.85 5.36
C GLY A 304 26.74 15.97 3.83
N ALA A 305 26.98 14.87 3.11
CA ALA A 305 27.00 14.82 1.64
C ALA A 305 25.70 14.32 0.97
N ILE A 306 24.79 13.68 1.71
CA ILE A 306 23.60 13.01 1.17
C ILE A 306 22.36 13.57 1.85
N GLN A 307 21.50 14.23 1.05
CA GLN A 307 20.19 14.72 1.49
C GLN A 307 19.14 14.13 0.55
N GLN A 308 18.41 13.12 1.01
CA GLN A 308 17.38 12.48 0.18
C GLN A 308 16.27 11.91 1.06
N PHE A 309 15.05 11.88 0.53
CA PHE A 309 13.97 11.12 1.14
C PHE A 309 14.11 9.66 0.71
N GLN A 310 14.15 8.74 1.67
CA GLN A 310 14.33 7.31 1.41
C GLN A 310 13.08 6.54 1.80
N ILE A 311 12.78 5.52 0.99
CA ILE A 311 11.73 4.54 1.24
C ILE A 311 12.40 3.16 1.26
N TRP A 312 12.22 2.45 2.36
CA TRP A 312 12.74 1.12 2.63
C TRP A 312 11.59 0.19 2.93
N VAL A 313 11.76 -1.07 2.57
CA VAL A 313 10.72 -2.08 2.73
C VAL A 313 11.36 -3.32 3.31
N LEU A 314 10.78 -3.82 4.39
CA LEU A 314 11.11 -5.09 5.00
C LEU A 314 10.03 -6.09 4.63
N ASP A 315 10.43 -7.19 4.01
CA ASP A 315 9.57 -8.36 3.88
C ASP A 315 9.52 -9.06 5.25
N MET A 316 8.34 -9.10 5.87
CA MET A 316 8.17 -9.69 7.21
C MET A 316 8.30 -11.23 7.21
N THR A 317 8.23 -11.88 6.04
CA THR A 317 8.40 -13.32 5.92
C THR A 317 9.87 -13.70 5.81
N SER A 318 10.62 -13.04 4.92
CA SER A 318 12.06 -13.32 4.73
C SER A 318 12.97 -12.50 5.66
N MET A 319 12.44 -11.47 6.32
CA MET A 319 13.19 -10.50 7.12
C MET A 319 14.30 -9.78 6.34
N VAL A 320 14.09 -9.57 5.04
CA VAL A 320 15.05 -8.89 4.14
C VAL A 320 14.61 -7.46 3.85
N TRP A 321 15.52 -6.51 4.11
CA TRP A 321 15.36 -5.11 3.75
C TRP A 321 15.72 -4.86 2.28
N THR A 322 14.87 -4.09 1.61
CA THR A 322 15.06 -3.61 0.24
C THR A 322 14.83 -2.10 0.18
N LYS A 323 15.74 -1.37 -0.46
CA LYS A 323 15.56 0.07 -0.73
C LYS A 323 14.71 0.24 -2.00
N ILE A 324 13.71 1.11 -1.94
CA ILE A 324 12.91 1.50 -3.10
C ILE A 324 13.64 2.61 -3.86
N GLU A 325 13.90 2.35 -5.14
CA GLU A 325 14.56 3.28 -6.05
C GLU A 325 13.53 4.23 -6.67
N SER A 326 13.16 5.27 -5.93
CA SER A 326 12.18 6.30 -6.36
C SER A 326 12.72 7.32 -7.38
N GLY A 327 13.92 7.10 -7.93
CA GLY A 327 14.56 8.03 -8.86
C GLY A 327 15.23 9.25 -8.21
N ALA A 328 15.80 10.12 -9.05
CA ALA A 328 16.57 11.30 -8.62
C ALA A 328 15.68 12.47 -8.15
N GLY A 329 14.36 12.43 -8.36
CA GLY A 329 13.49 13.54 -7.98
C GLY A 329 13.37 13.71 -6.45
N LEU A 330 13.43 12.62 -5.68
CA LEU A 330 13.44 12.66 -4.21
C LEU A 330 14.83 12.85 -3.58
N SER A 331 15.89 12.92 -4.40
CA SER A 331 17.25 13.25 -3.95
C SER A 331 17.59 14.74 -4.06
N ARG A 332 16.68 15.54 -4.61
CA ARG A 332 16.79 17.00 -4.72
C ARG A 332 15.57 17.65 -4.10
N GLY A 333 15.74 18.83 -3.51
CA GLY A 333 14.66 19.54 -2.85
C GLY A 333 14.49 19.16 -1.38
N SER A 334 13.38 19.59 -0.80
CA SER A 334 13.01 19.34 0.60
C SER A 334 11.74 18.51 0.64
N TRP A 335 11.86 17.26 1.06
CA TRP A 335 10.80 16.27 1.15
C TRP A 335 10.84 15.68 2.55
N LEU A 336 9.80 15.94 3.36
CA LEU A 336 9.86 15.63 4.80
C LEU A 336 8.66 14.84 5.32
N ARG A 337 7.59 14.70 4.52
CA ARG A 337 6.38 13.98 4.94
C ARG A 337 6.00 12.93 3.91
N GLY A 338 6.08 11.66 4.29
CA GLY A 338 5.63 10.52 3.50
C GLY A 338 4.28 9.99 3.98
N MET A 339 3.49 9.44 3.06
CA MET A 339 2.17 8.86 3.32
C MET A 339 1.92 7.70 2.36
N LEU A 340 1.35 6.60 2.84
CA LEU A 340 0.95 5.46 2.00
C LEU A 340 -0.50 5.65 1.52
N CYS A 341 -0.71 5.56 0.21
CA CYS A 341 -2.04 5.47 -0.41
C CYS A 341 -2.34 4.03 -0.80
N ASP A 342 -3.04 3.32 0.08
CA ASP A 342 -3.38 1.90 -0.09
C ASP A 342 -4.31 1.64 -1.29
N MET A 343 -5.19 2.59 -1.62
CA MET A 343 -6.18 2.40 -2.69
C MET A 343 -5.55 2.40 -4.09
N SER A 344 -4.47 3.16 -4.27
CA SER A 344 -3.77 3.29 -5.55
C SER A 344 -2.41 2.60 -5.58
N ASN A 345 -2.01 1.90 -4.50
CA ASN A 345 -0.66 1.34 -4.35
C ASN A 345 0.45 2.37 -4.63
N LYS A 346 0.27 3.62 -4.18
CA LYS A 346 1.25 4.70 -4.36
C LYS A 346 1.76 5.19 -3.00
N PHE A 347 3.04 5.52 -2.91
CA PHE A 347 3.63 6.20 -1.78
C PHE A 347 3.84 7.67 -2.11
N MET A 348 3.15 8.54 -1.38
CA MET A 348 3.15 9.97 -1.60
C MET A 348 4.15 10.67 -0.68
N VAL A 349 4.85 11.67 -1.20
CA VAL A 349 5.80 12.48 -0.45
C VAL A 349 5.54 13.97 -0.69
N PHE A 350 5.27 14.71 0.37
CA PHE A 350 5.02 16.15 0.32
C PHE A 350 6.31 16.94 0.54
N GLY A 351 6.47 18.01 -0.24
CA GLY A 351 7.66 18.83 -0.19
C GLY A 351 7.71 19.94 -1.23
N HIS A 352 8.93 20.36 -1.55
CA HIS A 352 9.21 21.35 -2.59
C HIS A 352 10.56 21.07 -3.27
N PRO A 353 10.63 20.98 -4.61
CA PRO A 353 11.84 20.61 -5.34
C PRO A 353 12.96 21.67 -5.26
N GLY A 354 12.60 22.95 -5.07
CA GLY A 354 13.56 24.06 -4.97
C GLY A 354 14.03 24.44 -3.55
N ARG A 355 13.60 23.73 -2.50
CA ARG A 355 14.00 24.06 -1.11
C ARG A 355 15.13 23.15 -0.62
N VAL A 356 15.84 23.58 0.41
CA VAL A 356 16.96 22.81 0.98
C VAL A 356 16.50 21.95 2.15
N MET A 357 16.60 20.63 2.01
CA MET A 357 16.14 19.66 3.02
C MET A 357 16.77 19.90 4.39
N GLN A 358 18.06 20.22 4.47
CA GLN A 358 18.75 20.42 5.74
C GLN A 358 18.20 21.61 6.55
N GLU A 359 17.80 22.71 5.89
CA GLU A 359 17.27 23.91 6.54
C GLU A 359 15.83 23.68 7.04
N ASP A 360 15.01 23.06 6.20
CA ASP A 360 13.64 22.71 6.55
C ASP A 360 13.59 21.65 7.66
N TYR A 361 14.53 20.70 7.64
CA TYR A 361 14.67 19.73 8.72
C TYR A 361 15.09 20.40 10.04
N LYS A 362 16.07 21.31 10.02
CA LYS A 362 16.48 22.06 11.23
C LYS A 362 15.32 22.84 11.84
N SER A 363 14.51 23.46 10.98
CA SER A 363 13.32 24.23 11.40
C SER A 363 12.07 23.37 11.62
N ARG A 364 12.11 22.08 11.24
CA ARG A 364 11.03 21.08 11.34
C ARG A 364 9.77 21.48 10.55
N VAL A 365 9.99 22.10 9.41
CA VAL A 365 8.95 22.72 8.59
C VAL A 365 8.50 21.75 7.51
N HIS A 366 7.20 21.47 7.47
CA HIS A 366 6.58 20.74 6.37
C HIS A 366 6.08 21.72 5.31
N CYS A 367 6.23 21.32 4.05
CA CYS A 367 5.73 22.02 2.88
C CYS A 367 4.78 21.09 2.12
N PHE A 368 3.63 21.62 1.68
CA PHE A 368 2.57 20.87 1.01
C PHE A 368 2.33 21.34 -0.43
N GLU A 369 3.22 22.17 -0.98
CA GLU A 369 3.07 22.76 -2.31
C GLU A 369 3.22 21.72 -3.43
N TYR A 370 4.12 20.75 -3.28
CA TYR A 370 4.33 19.69 -4.26
C TYR A 370 4.15 18.31 -3.64
N VAL A 371 3.69 17.39 -4.48
CA VAL A 371 3.52 15.97 -4.17
C VAL A 371 4.36 15.16 -5.15
N ALA A 372 5.16 14.24 -4.62
CA ALA A 372 5.81 13.20 -5.38
C ALA A 372 5.09 11.87 -5.12
N SER A 373 4.55 11.25 -6.16
CA SER A 373 3.80 9.99 -6.09
C SER A 373 4.64 8.85 -6.64
N VAL A 374 5.13 7.98 -5.76
CA VAL A 374 5.96 6.81 -6.12
C VAL A 374 5.06 5.58 -6.25
N ASP A 375 4.97 4.98 -7.44
CA ASP A 375 4.28 3.70 -7.64
C ASP A 375 5.10 2.55 -7.00
N ILE A 376 4.57 2.00 -5.90
CA ILE A 376 5.21 0.91 -5.17
C ILE A 376 4.79 -0.47 -5.68
N GLU A 377 3.70 -0.58 -6.45
CA GLU A 377 3.28 -1.82 -7.10
C GLU A 377 4.33 -2.32 -8.11
N VAL A 378 5.07 -1.39 -8.72
CA VAL A 378 6.24 -1.67 -9.59
C VAL A 378 7.33 -2.47 -8.87
N PHE A 379 7.35 -2.47 -7.54
CA PHE A 379 8.28 -3.24 -6.71
C PHE A 379 7.64 -4.54 -6.19
N GLY A 380 6.40 -4.83 -6.56
CA GLY A 380 5.62 -5.95 -6.03
C GLY A 380 5.01 -5.67 -4.67
N ILE A 381 4.82 -4.39 -4.33
CA ILE A 381 4.26 -3.96 -3.05
C ILE A 381 2.86 -3.42 -3.31
N TYR A 382 1.87 -4.20 -2.90
CA TYR A 382 0.46 -3.86 -3.08
C TYR A 382 -0.39 -4.74 -2.16
N ARG A 383 -1.63 -4.32 -1.91
CA ARG A 383 -2.57 -5.12 -1.12
C ARG A 383 -3.22 -6.19 -2.00
N PRO A 384 -3.13 -7.50 -1.65
CA PRO A 384 -3.75 -8.53 -2.44
C PRO A 384 -5.28 -8.40 -2.43
N PRO A 385 -5.96 -8.71 -3.55
CA PRO A 385 -7.41 -8.67 -3.64
C PRO A 385 -8.05 -9.69 -2.69
N GLN A 386 -8.91 -9.21 -1.79
CA GLN A 386 -9.61 -10.06 -0.82
C GLN A 386 -10.69 -10.91 -1.52
N PRO A 387 -10.93 -12.16 -1.11
CA PRO A 387 -12.00 -12.99 -1.67
C PRO A 387 -13.39 -12.41 -1.37
N SER A 388 -14.29 -12.45 -2.35
CA SER A 388 -15.66 -11.91 -2.20
C SER A 388 -16.62 -12.92 -1.58
N PHE A 389 -16.38 -14.21 -1.85
CA PHE A 389 -17.18 -15.33 -1.35
C PHE A 389 -16.33 -16.23 -0.48
N SER A 390 -16.96 -16.90 0.48
CA SER A 390 -16.36 -17.96 1.28
C SER A 390 -15.92 -19.14 0.40
N THR A 391 -15.03 -19.97 0.91
CA THR A 391 -14.56 -21.18 0.23
C THR A 391 -15.71 -22.11 -0.17
N ILE A 392 -16.73 -22.25 0.70
CA ILE A 392 -17.95 -23.03 0.43
C ILE A 392 -18.79 -22.42 -0.71
N GLY A 393 -18.89 -21.09 -0.76
CA GLY A 393 -19.59 -20.40 -1.84
C GLY A 393 -18.89 -20.57 -3.19
N GLN A 394 -17.56 -20.54 -3.18
CA GLN A 394 -16.75 -20.79 -4.37
C GLN A 394 -16.87 -22.25 -4.85
N SER A 395 -16.86 -23.24 -3.94
CA SER A 395 -17.00 -24.66 -4.31
C SER A 395 -18.38 -24.96 -4.89
N LEU A 396 -19.44 -24.38 -4.32
CA LEU A 396 -20.80 -24.49 -4.85
C LEU A 396 -20.89 -23.91 -6.26
N GLY A 397 -20.29 -22.73 -6.50
CA GLY A 397 -20.24 -22.13 -7.84
C GLY A 397 -19.59 -23.04 -8.88
N LEU A 398 -18.49 -23.72 -8.53
CA LEU A 398 -17.85 -24.68 -9.45
C LEU A 398 -18.71 -25.92 -9.69
N SER A 399 -19.46 -26.38 -8.68
CA SER A 399 -20.41 -27.49 -8.83
C SER A 399 -21.54 -27.13 -9.80
N MET A 400 -22.10 -25.92 -9.67
CA MET A 400 -23.16 -25.43 -10.57
C MET A 400 -22.71 -25.29 -12.02
N LEU A 401 -21.45 -24.91 -12.28
CA LEU A 401 -20.92 -24.84 -13.64
C LEU A 401 -20.76 -26.22 -14.30
N LYS A 402 -20.51 -27.26 -13.50
CA LYS A 402 -20.35 -28.63 -13.98
C LYS A 402 -21.67 -29.35 -14.22
N ASP A 403 -22.73 -28.95 -13.54
CA ASP A 403 -24.05 -29.56 -13.64
C ASP A 403 -24.76 -29.14 -14.94
N PRO A 404 -24.97 -30.06 -15.91
CA PRO A 404 -25.63 -29.72 -17.17
C PRO A 404 -27.11 -29.35 -16.99
N ILE A 405 -27.76 -29.80 -15.91
CA ILE A 405 -29.19 -29.54 -15.65
C ILE A 405 -29.43 -28.05 -15.36
N MET A 406 -28.42 -27.39 -14.76
CA MET A 406 -28.48 -25.98 -14.40
C MET A 406 -28.16 -25.04 -15.57
N ALA A 407 -27.81 -25.57 -16.74
CA ALA A 407 -27.39 -24.78 -17.89
C ALA A 407 -28.50 -24.63 -18.96
N ASP A 408 -28.69 -23.40 -19.44
CA ASP A 408 -29.76 -23.01 -20.36
C ASP A 408 -29.25 -22.21 -21.58
N LEU A 409 -27.93 -21.97 -21.65
CA LEU A 409 -27.25 -21.23 -22.71
C LEU A 409 -26.01 -22.02 -23.20
N ARG A 410 -25.76 -22.01 -24.50
CA ARG A 410 -24.51 -22.52 -25.11
C ARG A 410 -23.57 -21.35 -25.41
N ILE A 411 -22.27 -21.55 -25.22
CA ILE A 411 -21.23 -20.59 -25.60
C ILE A 411 -20.27 -21.28 -26.55
N VAL A 412 -20.04 -20.69 -27.73
CA VAL A 412 -19.21 -21.22 -28.81
C VAL A 412 -17.89 -20.45 -28.87
N THR A 413 -16.77 -21.17 -28.85
CA THR A 413 -15.42 -20.58 -28.93
C THR A 413 -14.89 -20.49 -30.36
N THR A 414 -13.76 -19.80 -30.54
CA THR A 414 -13.09 -19.67 -31.85
C THR A 414 -12.56 -20.99 -32.41
N ASP A 415 -12.30 -21.98 -31.55
CA ASP A 415 -11.96 -23.35 -31.92
C ASP A 415 -13.20 -24.26 -32.12
N ASN A 416 -14.39 -23.68 -32.30
CA ASN A 416 -15.67 -24.37 -32.54
C ASN A 416 -16.06 -25.38 -31.43
N LYS A 417 -15.56 -25.21 -30.21
CA LYS A 417 -16.02 -25.98 -29.05
C LYS A 417 -17.16 -25.26 -28.37
N THR A 418 -18.04 -26.03 -27.73
CA THR A 418 -19.20 -25.49 -27.03
C THR A 418 -19.15 -25.80 -25.54
N VAL A 419 -19.57 -24.84 -24.73
CA VAL A 419 -19.70 -24.97 -23.27
C VAL A 419 -21.09 -24.51 -22.88
N THR A 420 -21.76 -25.26 -22.01
CA THR A 420 -23.07 -24.90 -21.45
C THR A 420 -22.91 -24.06 -20.19
N ALA A 421 -23.72 -23.03 -20.03
CA ALA A 421 -23.70 -22.14 -18.86
C ALA A 421 -25.12 -21.65 -18.52
N ASN A 422 -25.27 -21.11 -17.31
CA ASN A 422 -26.50 -20.53 -16.82
C ASN A 422 -26.59 -19.04 -17.18
N SER A 423 -27.63 -18.66 -17.93
CA SER A 423 -27.86 -17.31 -18.43
C SER A 423 -28.09 -16.29 -17.32
N ALA A 424 -28.76 -16.66 -16.23
CA ALA A 424 -29.02 -15.78 -15.10
C ALA A 424 -27.74 -15.40 -14.35
N ILE A 425 -26.85 -16.37 -14.10
CA ILE A 425 -25.54 -16.12 -13.46
C ILE A 425 -24.68 -15.21 -14.35
N LEU A 426 -24.65 -15.48 -15.66
CA LEU A 426 -23.93 -14.65 -16.63
C LEU A 426 -24.50 -13.23 -16.67
N ALA A 427 -25.82 -13.06 -16.73
CA ALA A 427 -26.45 -11.74 -16.73
C ALA A 427 -26.13 -10.96 -15.45
N GLN A 428 -26.11 -11.63 -14.29
CA GLN A 428 -25.81 -10.98 -13.02
C GLN A 428 -24.35 -10.52 -12.96
N ARG A 429 -23.40 -11.34 -13.40
CA ARG A 429 -21.96 -11.16 -13.15
C ARG A 429 -21.13 -10.70 -14.35
N TRP A 430 -21.73 -10.65 -15.54
CA TRP A 430 -21.11 -10.15 -16.76
C TRP A 430 -21.88 -8.94 -17.30
N PRO A 431 -21.47 -7.70 -16.93
CA PRO A 431 -22.23 -6.49 -17.23
C PRO A 431 -22.52 -6.26 -18.73
N LEU A 432 -21.55 -6.56 -19.61
CA LEU A 432 -21.72 -6.37 -21.06
C LEU A 432 -22.73 -7.32 -21.70
N VAL A 433 -22.91 -8.51 -21.11
CA VAL A 433 -23.79 -9.55 -21.67
C VAL A 433 -25.17 -9.49 -21.01
N ARG A 434 -25.32 -8.80 -19.87
CA ARG A 434 -26.60 -8.58 -19.20
C ARG A 434 -27.72 -8.10 -20.15
N PRO A 435 -27.55 -7.05 -20.97
CA PRO A 435 -28.62 -6.58 -21.86
C PRO A 435 -28.98 -7.58 -22.95
N LEU A 436 -28.05 -8.47 -23.33
CA LEU A 436 -28.27 -9.51 -24.33
C LEU A 436 -29.06 -10.70 -23.76
N LEU A 437 -29.01 -10.88 -22.44
CA LEU A 437 -29.64 -11.99 -21.74
C LEU A 437 -30.94 -11.60 -21.00
N GLU A 438 -31.19 -10.30 -20.80
CA GLU A 438 -32.45 -9.79 -20.21
C GLU A 438 -33.74 -10.36 -20.85
N PRO A 439 -33.83 -10.52 -22.18
CA PRO A 439 -34.99 -11.16 -22.82
C PRO A 439 -35.18 -12.64 -22.45
N ILE A 440 -34.12 -13.31 -21.99
CA ILE A 440 -34.12 -14.73 -21.59
C ILE A 440 -34.45 -14.85 -20.10
N THR A 441 -33.98 -13.91 -19.27
CA THR A 441 -34.12 -13.96 -17.82
C THR A 441 -35.43 -13.33 -17.30
N THR A 442 -36.08 -12.47 -18.08
CA THR A 442 -37.39 -11.88 -17.75
C THR A 442 -38.41 -12.19 -18.84
N PRO A 443 -39.26 -13.22 -18.68
CA PRO A 443 -40.33 -13.47 -19.62
C PRO A 443 -41.43 -12.40 -19.42
N HIS A 444 -41.43 -11.34 -20.24
CA HIS A 444 -42.64 -10.54 -20.42
C HIS A 444 -43.66 -11.35 -21.24
N GLN A 445 -44.91 -11.36 -20.77
CA GLN A 445 -45.99 -12.26 -21.19
C GLN A 445 -46.41 -12.14 -22.67
N ASP A 446 -45.93 -11.15 -23.43
CA ASP A 446 -46.44 -10.84 -24.78
C ASP A 446 -45.48 -11.15 -25.94
N THR A 447 -44.32 -11.77 -25.70
CA THR A 447 -43.31 -12.05 -26.77
C THR A 447 -43.05 -13.53 -27.04
N LEU A 448 -43.99 -14.40 -26.67
CA LEU A 448 -43.83 -15.86 -26.82
C LEU A 448 -43.91 -16.38 -28.27
N ASP A 449 -44.32 -15.55 -29.24
CA ASP A 449 -44.53 -15.98 -30.64
C ASP A 449 -43.45 -15.52 -31.66
N MET A 450 -42.38 -14.83 -31.24
CA MET A 450 -41.44 -14.19 -32.19
C MET A 450 -39.94 -14.38 -31.93
N LEU A 451 -39.54 -15.37 -31.13
CA LEU A 451 -38.11 -15.67 -30.94
C LEU A 451 -37.80 -17.11 -31.35
N ASP A 452 -37.01 -17.23 -32.41
CA ASP A 452 -36.39 -18.47 -32.88
C ASP A 452 -35.50 -19.03 -31.75
N LEU A 453 -36.08 -19.92 -30.94
CA LEU A 453 -35.57 -20.46 -29.68
C LEU A 453 -34.44 -21.49 -29.84
N ASP A 454 -34.10 -21.88 -31.08
CA ASP A 454 -33.26 -23.05 -31.34
C ASP A 454 -31.74 -22.80 -31.27
N ASN A 455 -31.31 -21.53 -31.26
CA ASN A 455 -29.89 -21.18 -31.31
C ASN A 455 -29.41 -20.31 -30.16
N ARG A 456 -29.81 -20.61 -28.91
CA ARG A 456 -29.28 -20.02 -27.66
C ARG A 456 -27.75 -20.20 -27.53
N ALA A 457 -26.99 -19.44 -28.31
CA ALA A 457 -25.56 -19.60 -28.53
C ALA A 457 -24.87 -18.23 -28.53
N LEU A 458 -23.97 -18.02 -27.56
CA LEU A 458 -23.13 -16.83 -27.46
C LEU A 458 -21.75 -17.11 -28.06
N ALA A 459 -21.20 -16.22 -28.90
CA ALA A 459 -19.83 -16.39 -29.40
C ALA A 459 -18.80 -15.77 -28.44
N PHE A 460 -17.77 -16.54 -28.09
CA PHE A 460 -16.67 -16.11 -27.23
C PHE A 460 -15.40 -15.83 -28.06
N PRO A 461 -14.66 -14.73 -27.80
CA PRO A 461 -13.56 -14.28 -28.67
C PRO A 461 -12.25 -15.08 -28.52
N ASP A 462 -12.21 -16.10 -27.66
CA ASP A 462 -10.99 -16.83 -27.30
C ASP A 462 -11.19 -18.35 -27.34
N THR A 463 -10.12 -19.10 -27.05
CA THR A 463 -10.12 -20.57 -27.09
C THR A 463 -10.93 -21.20 -25.95
N HIS A 464 -11.32 -22.47 -26.12
CA HIS A 464 -12.03 -23.25 -25.11
C HIS A 464 -11.42 -23.22 -23.70
N PHE A 465 -10.10 -23.34 -23.58
CA PHE A 465 -9.45 -23.34 -22.26
C PHE A 465 -9.56 -21.99 -21.54
N VAL A 466 -9.53 -20.89 -22.29
CA VAL A 466 -9.71 -19.53 -21.76
C VAL A 466 -11.17 -19.31 -21.38
N LEU A 467 -12.13 -19.80 -22.18
CA LEU A 467 -13.55 -19.74 -21.84
C LEU A 467 -13.85 -20.46 -20.53
N ILE A 468 -13.36 -21.69 -20.34
CA ILE A 468 -13.57 -22.44 -19.10
C ILE A 468 -12.99 -21.68 -17.90
N ALA A 469 -11.77 -21.16 -18.01
CA ALA A 469 -11.15 -20.37 -16.95
C ALA A 469 -11.93 -19.08 -16.63
N PHE A 470 -12.49 -18.43 -17.66
CA PHE A 470 -13.33 -17.25 -17.51
C PHE A 470 -14.67 -17.59 -16.83
N LEU A 471 -15.35 -18.66 -17.24
CA LEU A 471 -16.60 -19.10 -16.63
C LEU A 471 -16.41 -19.54 -15.17
N GLN A 472 -15.31 -20.24 -14.87
CA GLN A 472 -14.95 -20.56 -13.49
C GLN A 472 -14.84 -19.30 -12.63
N PHE A 473 -14.24 -18.22 -13.17
CA PHE A 473 -14.23 -16.92 -12.49
C PHE A 473 -15.63 -16.35 -12.32
N ILE A 474 -16.47 -16.35 -13.37
CA ILE A 474 -17.84 -15.82 -13.26
C ILE A 474 -18.62 -16.52 -12.13
N TYR A 475 -18.52 -17.84 -12.01
CA TYR A 475 -19.24 -18.60 -10.99
C TYR A 475 -18.65 -18.43 -9.57
N THR A 476 -17.34 -18.19 -9.44
CA THR A 476 -16.66 -18.14 -8.12
C THR A 476 -16.29 -16.73 -7.65
N ASP A 477 -16.30 -15.73 -8.54
CA ASP A 477 -15.72 -14.39 -8.37
C ASP A 477 -14.27 -14.37 -7.83
N HIS A 478 -13.55 -15.46 -8.10
CA HIS A 478 -12.15 -15.64 -7.74
C HIS A 478 -11.40 -16.53 -8.74
N LEU A 479 -10.07 -16.57 -8.65
CA LEU A 479 -9.25 -17.51 -9.41
C LEU A 479 -8.89 -18.67 -8.47
N VAL A 480 -9.54 -19.82 -8.64
CA VAL A 480 -9.47 -20.94 -7.69
C VAL A 480 -8.73 -22.14 -8.29
N THR A 481 -8.82 -22.33 -9.61
CA THR A 481 -8.33 -23.56 -10.25
C THR A 481 -6.87 -23.44 -10.70
N ALA A 482 -6.15 -24.56 -10.74
CA ALA A 482 -4.77 -24.61 -11.24
C ALA A 482 -4.68 -24.18 -12.72
N GLN A 483 -5.73 -24.46 -13.51
CA GLN A 483 -5.82 -24.04 -14.90
C GLN A 483 -5.86 -22.51 -15.01
N GLN A 484 -6.64 -21.82 -14.18
CA GLN A 484 -6.69 -20.35 -14.17
C GLN A 484 -5.33 -19.73 -13.88
N HIS A 485 -4.47 -20.40 -13.10
CA HIS A 485 -3.13 -19.93 -12.73
C HIS A 485 -2.04 -20.29 -13.75
N GLN A 486 -2.37 -20.81 -14.93
CA GLN A 486 -1.36 -20.95 -15.98
C GLN A 486 -1.01 -19.56 -16.55
N PRO A 487 0.28 -19.20 -16.73
CA PRO A 487 0.67 -17.85 -17.14
C PRO A 487 0.05 -17.38 -18.45
N GLN A 488 -0.12 -18.32 -19.41
CA GLN A 488 -0.75 -18.06 -20.70
C GLN A 488 -2.23 -17.75 -20.54
N ILE A 489 -2.93 -18.47 -19.66
CA ILE A 489 -4.36 -18.27 -19.38
C ILE A 489 -4.55 -16.96 -18.62
N LEU A 490 -3.75 -16.69 -17.58
CA LEU A 490 -3.80 -15.43 -16.84
C LEU A 490 -3.61 -14.21 -17.74
N SER A 491 -2.68 -14.28 -18.69
CA SER A 491 -2.45 -13.19 -19.65
C SER A 491 -3.65 -12.91 -20.54
N ARG A 492 -4.40 -13.96 -20.92
CA ARG A 492 -5.66 -13.80 -21.66
C ARG A 492 -6.78 -13.32 -20.75
N LEU A 493 -6.87 -13.81 -19.51
CA LEU A 493 -7.84 -13.35 -18.52
C LEU A 493 -7.65 -11.87 -18.16
N LEU A 494 -6.40 -11.39 -18.08
CA LEU A 494 -6.09 -9.98 -17.87
C LEU A 494 -6.66 -9.12 -19.01
N PHE A 495 -6.40 -9.55 -20.25
CA PHE A 495 -6.91 -8.88 -21.45
C PHE A 495 -8.45 -8.90 -21.49
N LEU A 496 -9.08 -10.04 -21.20
CA LEU A 496 -10.54 -10.16 -21.13
C LEU A 496 -11.15 -9.31 -20.01
N GLY A 497 -10.47 -9.17 -18.87
CA GLY A 497 -10.88 -8.28 -17.79
C GLY A 497 -10.98 -6.82 -18.26
N ASP A 498 -10.02 -6.37 -19.07
CA ASP A 498 -10.05 -5.01 -19.65
C ASP A 498 -11.07 -4.88 -20.80
N LEU A 499 -11.12 -5.88 -21.69
CA LEU A 499 -12.05 -5.94 -22.82
C LEU A 499 -13.52 -5.93 -22.36
N PHE A 500 -13.83 -6.73 -21.33
CA PHE A 500 -15.19 -6.86 -20.79
C PHE A 500 -15.50 -5.88 -19.66
N LYS A 501 -14.57 -4.99 -19.30
CA LYS A 501 -14.70 -4.02 -18.21
C LYS A 501 -15.03 -4.67 -16.85
N ILE A 502 -14.48 -5.86 -16.61
CA ILE A 502 -14.61 -6.59 -15.34
C ILE A 502 -13.37 -6.27 -14.49
N ASN A 503 -13.44 -5.16 -13.75
CA ASN A 503 -12.34 -4.67 -12.90
C ASN A 503 -11.84 -5.70 -11.89
N ARG A 504 -12.74 -6.55 -11.38
CA ARG A 504 -12.42 -7.60 -10.41
C ARG A 504 -11.51 -8.68 -11.02
N LEU A 505 -11.87 -9.18 -12.20
CA LEU A 505 -11.05 -10.13 -12.95
C LEU A 505 -9.69 -9.53 -13.28
N LYS A 506 -9.67 -8.27 -13.73
CA LYS A 506 -8.42 -7.54 -14.02
C LYS A 506 -7.50 -7.52 -12.79
N LYS A 507 -8.01 -7.11 -11.62
CA LYS A 507 -7.23 -7.07 -10.36
C LYS A 507 -6.70 -8.45 -9.94
N LEU A 508 -7.52 -9.50 -10.04
CA LEU A 508 -7.13 -10.87 -9.69
C LEU A 508 -6.06 -11.42 -10.66
N ALA A 509 -6.24 -11.22 -11.96
CA ALA A 509 -5.27 -11.63 -12.97
C ALA A 509 -3.95 -10.87 -12.80
N THR A 510 -3.99 -9.55 -12.55
CA THR A 510 -2.79 -8.74 -12.24
C THR A 510 -2.06 -9.26 -11.01
N HIS A 511 -2.78 -9.58 -9.92
CA HIS A 511 -2.20 -10.16 -8.71
C HIS A 511 -1.51 -11.50 -8.98
N ALA A 512 -2.19 -12.44 -9.66
CA ALA A 512 -1.62 -13.74 -9.98
C ALA A 512 -0.39 -13.62 -10.91
N LEU A 513 -0.43 -12.72 -11.90
CA LEU A 513 0.72 -12.46 -12.77
C LEU A 513 1.91 -11.86 -12.00
N HIS A 514 1.66 -10.98 -11.02
CA HIS A 514 2.69 -10.47 -10.12
C HIS A 514 3.36 -11.57 -9.29
N GLN A 515 2.62 -12.62 -8.89
CA GLN A 515 3.16 -13.77 -8.16
C GLN A 515 3.96 -14.71 -9.07
N MET A 516 3.58 -14.83 -10.35
CA MET A 516 4.25 -15.68 -11.33
C MET A 516 5.40 -15.00 -12.08
N LEU A 517 5.73 -13.76 -11.73
CA LEU A 517 6.75 -12.99 -12.40
C LEU A 517 8.16 -13.51 -12.08
N ASN A 518 8.81 -14.10 -13.07
CA ASN A 518 10.18 -14.58 -13.00
C ASN A 518 10.89 -14.34 -14.34
N MET A 519 12.16 -14.73 -14.46
CA MET A 519 12.96 -14.47 -15.66
C MET A 519 12.39 -15.11 -16.94
N SER A 520 11.67 -16.24 -16.85
CA SER A 520 11.12 -16.92 -18.03
C SER A 520 9.74 -16.41 -18.42
N THR A 521 8.93 -15.97 -17.47
CA THR A 521 7.56 -15.44 -17.72
C THR A 521 7.55 -13.95 -18.06
N ALA A 522 8.57 -13.18 -17.65
CA ALA A 522 8.56 -11.72 -17.72
C ALA A 522 8.28 -11.13 -19.12
N ALA A 523 8.73 -11.77 -20.20
CA ALA A 523 8.51 -11.26 -21.56
C ALA A 523 7.02 -11.30 -21.96
N MET A 524 6.34 -12.41 -21.67
CA MET A 524 4.93 -12.59 -21.98
C MET A 524 4.04 -11.73 -21.06
N ILE A 525 4.40 -11.62 -19.77
CA ILE A 525 3.70 -10.74 -18.83
C ILE A 525 3.82 -9.27 -19.27
N TYR A 526 4.99 -8.84 -19.73
CA TYR A 526 5.20 -7.49 -20.26
C TYR A 526 4.28 -7.17 -21.44
N GLU A 527 4.16 -8.09 -22.41
CA GLU A 527 3.30 -7.91 -23.58
C GLU A 527 1.82 -7.84 -23.18
N SER A 528 1.36 -8.78 -22.35
CA SER A 528 -0.03 -8.81 -21.87
C SER A 528 -0.41 -7.57 -21.04
N ALA A 529 0.49 -7.13 -20.16
CA ALA A 529 0.29 -5.93 -19.36
C ALA A 529 0.23 -4.67 -20.22
N SER A 530 1.04 -4.60 -21.29
CA SER A 530 1.01 -3.50 -22.26
C SER A 530 -0.32 -3.42 -23.02
N LEU A 531 -0.91 -4.57 -23.38
CA LEU A 531 -2.20 -4.61 -24.09
C LEU A 531 -3.39 -4.29 -23.19
N SER A 532 -3.27 -4.55 -21.88
CA SER A 532 -4.36 -4.42 -20.91
C SER A 532 -4.29 -3.14 -20.07
N ASN A 533 -3.39 -2.21 -20.43
CA ASN A 533 -3.12 -0.97 -19.71
C ASN A 533 -2.83 -1.19 -18.20
N ALA A 534 -2.04 -2.22 -17.89
CA ALA A 534 -1.58 -2.53 -16.54
C ALA A 534 -0.13 -2.04 -16.36
N THR A 535 0.02 -0.72 -16.24
CA THR A 535 1.32 -0.02 -16.27
C THR A 535 2.28 -0.51 -15.18
N SER A 536 1.83 -0.68 -13.94
CA SER A 536 2.70 -1.09 -12.83
C SER A 536 3.27 -2.50 -13.03
N LEU A 537 2.45 -3.45 -13.48
CA LEU A 537 2.88 -4.81 -13.84
C LEU A 537 3.82 -4.80 -15.05
N GLN A 538 3.54 -3.96 -16.05
CA GLN A 538 4.41 -3.77 -17.22
C GLN A 538 5.80 -3.28 -16.82
N ILE A 539 5.89 -2.22 -16.01
CA ILE A 539 7.18 -1.65 -15.56
C ILE A 539 7.92 -2.67 -14.68
N ARG A 540 7.23 -3.37 -13.78
CA ARG A 540 7.84 -4.43 -12.96
C ARG A 540 8.44 -5.54 -13.84
N SER A 541 7.70 -5.98 -14.86
CA SER A 541 8.16 -7.00 -15.80
C SER A 541 9.38 -6.54 -16.61
N LEU A 542 9.39 -5.28 -17.05
CA LEU A 542 10.53 -4.66 -17.72
C LEU A 542 11.77 -4.61 -16.83
N ARG A 543 11.62 -4.30 -15.54
CA ARG A 543 12.73 -4.30 -14.57
C ARG A 543 13.33 -5.69 -14.42
N VAL A 544 12.51 -6.73 -14.36
CA VAL A 544 12.99 -8.13 -14.32
C VAL A 544 13.77 -8.49 -15.59
N LEU A 545 13.27 -8.11 -16.78
CA LEU A 545 13.97 -8.34 -18.05
C LEU A 545 15.32 -7.62 -18.12
N ILE A 546 15.40 -6.36 -17.66
CA ILE A 546 16.65 -5.59 -17.64
C ILE A 546 17.65 -6.21 -16.67
N ASN A 547 17.20 -6.63 -15.48
CA ASN A 547 18.06 -7.30 -14.51
C ASN A 547 18.56 -8.65 -15.04
N ALA A 548 17.70 -9.43 -15.68
CA ALA A 548 18.06 -10.67 -16.35
C ALA A 548 19.15 -10.45 -17.41
N LYS A 549 18.98 -9.44 -18.28
CA LYS A 549 19.96 -9.07 -19.29
C LYS A 549 21.31 -8.66 -18.68
N LYS A 550 21.30 -7.86 -17.59
CA LYS A 550 22.52 -7.47 -16.86
C LYS A 550 23.25 -8.68 -16.28
N ILE A 551 22.51 -9.64 -15.71
CA ILE A 551 23.09 -10.87 -15.16
C ILE A 551 23.73 -11.71 -16.28
N MET A 552 23.05 -11.87 -17.42
CA MET A 552 23.59 -12.60 -18.57
C MET A 552 24.85 -11.94 -19.14
N GLN A 553 24.87 -10.61 -19.25
CA GLN A 553 26.05 -9.87 -19.70
C GLN A 553 27.23 -10.01 -18.73
N ARG A 554 26.98 -10.02 -17.42
CA ARG A 554 28.04 -10.29 -16.42
C ARG A 554 28.58 -11.70 -16.54
N LYS A 555 27.71 -12.71 -16.74
CA LYS A 555 28.14 -14.10 -16.98
C LYS A 555 28.99 -14.23 -18.25
N GLN A 556 28.59 -13.58 -19.34
CA GLN A 556 29.36 -13.55 -20.59
C GLN A 556 30.74 -12.90 -20.40
N LYS A 557 30.83 -11.79 -19.65
CA LYS A 557 32.10 -11.13 -19.34
C LYS A 557 33.01 -12.00 -18.46
N MET A 558 32.46 -12.72 -17.48
CA MET A 558 33.25 -13.65 -16.65
C MET A 558 33.79 -14.83 -17.47
N GLN A 559 32.97 -15.41 -18.36
CA GLN A 559 33.42 -16.48 -19.25
C GLN A 559 34.51 -16.00 -20.24
N GLN A 560 34.42 -14.77 -20.73
CA GLN A 560 35.47 -14.17 -21.57
C GLN A 560 36.76 -13.89 -20.78
N ALA A 561 36.65 -13.50 -19.51
CA ALA A 561 37.80 -13.28 -18.63
C ALA A 561 38.52 -14.60 -18.29
N GLU A 562 37.78 -15.68 -18.05
CA GLU A 562 38.35 -17.02 -17.82
C GLU A 562 39.07 -17.56 -19.07
N HIS A 563 38.59 -17.24 -20.27
CA HIS A 563 39.27 -17.61 -21.53
C HIS A 563 40.49 -16.75 -21.87
N THR A 564 40.70 -15.60 -21.22
CA THR A 564 41.91 -14.78 -21.41
C THR A 564 43.00 -15.07 -20.38
N SER A 565 42.73 -15.92 -19.38
CA SER A 565 43.70 -16.40 -18.40
C SER A 565 43.93 -17.91 -18.53
N SER A 566 44.68 -18.35 -19.53
CA SER A 566 45.30 -19.68 -19.56
C SER A 566 46.84 -19.56 -19.44
N PRO A 567 47.51 -20.51 -18.75
CA PRO A 567 48.86 -20.33 -18.21
C PRO A 567 49.95 -20.34 -19.30
N LEU A 568 51.00 -19.55 -19.09
CA LEU A 568 52.21 -19.57 -19.92
C LEU A 568 52.78 -21.00 -20.01
N PRO A 569 53.27 -21.45 -21.18
CA PRO A 569 53.85 -22.78 -21.30
C PRO A 569 55.17 -22.87 -20.53
N MET A 570 55.36 -23.96 -19.80
CA MET A 570 56.64 -24.38 -19.25
C MET A 570 57.67 -24.46 -20.40
N GLN A 571 58.70 -23.62 -20.34
CA GLN A 571 59.86 -23.72 -21.21
C GLN A 571 61.04 -24.25 -20.39
N GLU A 572 61.64 -25.33 -20.89
CA GLU A 572 62.76 -26.07 -20.31
C GLU A 572 63.92 -25.16 -19.90
N VAL A 573 64.37 -25.32 -18.65
CA VAL A 573 65.61 -24.70 -18.16
C VAL A 573 66.80 -25.48 -18.72
N ARG A 574 67.41 -24.96 -19.78
CA ARG A 574 68.75 -25.37 -20.23
C ARG A 574 69.80 -24.71 -19.33
N VAL A 575 70.57 -25.54 -18.65
CA VAL A 575 71.70 -25.15 -17.81
C VAL A 575 72.85 -24.63 -18.68
N THR A 576 73.24 -23.37 -18.49
CA THR A 576 74.57 -22.85 -18.82
C THR A 576 75.01 -21.85 -17.73
N SER A 577 76.23 -22.04 -17.25
CA SER A 577 76.90 -21.39 -16.12
C SER A 577 77.69 -20.13 -16.54
N PRO A 578 78.51 -19.48 -15.70
CA PRO A 578 78.22 -18.17 -15.10
C PRO A 578 79.22 -17.04 -15.46
N SER A 579 78.84 -15.76 -15.33
CA SER A 579 79.80 -14.64 -15.24
C SER A 579 79.18 -13.38 -14.57
N GLU A 580 79.49 -13.22 -13.29
CA GLU A 580 80.10 -12.02 -12.65
C GLU A 580 79.63 -10.55 -12.89
N ILE A 581 79.42 -9.87 -11.73
CA ILE A 581 79.78 -8.47 -11.37
C ILE A 581 78.82 -7.35 -11.90
N SER A 582 78.30 -6.36 -11.15
CA SER A 582 78.64 -5.73 -9.86
C SER A 582 77.48 -4.85 -9.31
N GLN A 583 77.60 -4.54 -8.02
CA GLN A 583 77.23 -3.28 -7.33
C GLN A 583 75.78 -3.00 -6.86
N ARG A 584 75.60 -3.34 -5.57
CA ARG A 584 74.99 -2.57 -4.47
C ARG A 584 75.31 -1.04 -4.52
N PRO A 585 74.56 -0.13 -3.82
CA PRO A 585 74.26 -0.27 -2.38
C PRO A 585 72.97 0.34 -1.78
N VAL A 586 72.57 -0.23 -0.61
CA VAL A 586 72.15 0.45 0.66
C VAL A 586 70.73 1.07 0.67
N GLN A 587 69.86 0.97 1.69
CA GLN A 587 69.91 0.86 3.17
C GLN A 587 68.52 0.31 3.61
N ASP A 588 68.41 -0.79 4.35
CA ASP A 588 68.41 -0.93 5.83
C ASP A 588 67.12 -0.57 6.60
N ALA A 589 66.84 -1.50 7.54
CA ALA A 589 66.11 -1.40 8.81
C ALA A 589 64.58 -1.66 8.78
N SER A 590 64.00 -2.78 9.26
CA SER A 590 64.22 -3.75 10.38
C SER A 590 63.00 -3.72 11.33
N ILE A 591 62.38 -4.89 11.60
CA ILE A 591 62.12 -5.51 12.94
C ILE A 591 60.59 -5.65 13.14
N SER A 592 59.97 -6.75 13.60
CA SER A 592 60.41 -8.07 14.09
C SER A 592 59.24 -9.07 14.11
N THR A 593 59.62 -10.34 14.01
CA THR A 593 58.91 -11.62 14.14
C THR A 593 58.60 -12.05 15.58
N VAL A 594 57.65 -13.00 15.76
CA VAL A 594 57.68 -14.30 16.51
C VAL A 594 56.31 -15.01 16.22
N SER A 595 56.21 -16.09 15.41
CA SER A 595 56.26 -17.55 15.72
C SER A 595 55.20 -18.06 16.73
N LEU A 596 54.58 -19.25 16.71
CA LEU A 596 54.59 -20.49 15.91
C LEU A 596 53.47 -21.39 16.51
N ALA A 597 52.72 -22.19 15.73
CA ALA A 597 52.36 -23.58 16.07
C ALA A 597 51.51 -24.25 14.95
N SER A 598 51.96 -25.43 14.56
CA SER A 598 51.51 -26.32 13.47
C SER A 598 50.63 -27.48 13.96
N MET A 599 49.95 -28.17 13.02
CA MET A 599 49.72 -29.65 12.89
C MET A 599 48.34 -29.89 12.23
N SER A 600 48.26 -30.13 10.91
CA SER A 600 48.37 -31.41 10.17
C SER A 600 47.04 -32.18 10.04
N GLN A 601 46.56 -32.38 8.81
CA GLN A 601 46.03 -33.67 8.31
C GLN A 601 45.80 -33.64 6.78
N GLN A 602 46.20 -34.74 6.14
CA GLN A 602 46.21 -35.01 4.70
C GLN A 602 44.85 -35.48 4.14
N PRO A 603 44.66 -35.51 2.80
CA PRO A 603 43.39 -35.79 2.14
C PRO A 603 43.26 -37.25 1.62
N ILE A 604 42.01 -37.72 1.47
CA ILE A 604 41.65 -38.97 0.76
C ILE A 604 40.55 -38.66 -0.28
N GLN A 605 40.71 -39.22 -1.49
CA GLN A 605 39.90 -39.07 -2.71
C GLN A 605 38.48 -39.67 -2.63
N PRO A 606 37.64 -39.41 -3.65
CA PRO A 606 37.02 -40.50 -4.43
C PRO A 606 36.99 -40.26 -5.97
N PRO A 607 36.58 -41.26 -6.79
CA PRO A 607 37.19 -41.55 -8.10
C PRO A 607 36.39 -41.10 -9.34
N ILE A 608 37.09 -41.21 -10.49
CA ILE A 608 36.69 -40.96 -11.88
C ILE A 608 36.14 -42.24 -12.53
N ASN A 609 35.14 -42.12 -13.42
CA ASN A 609 35.08 -42.88 -14.69
C ASN A 609 33.99 -42.35 -15.65
N GLY A 610 34.35 -42.15 -16.93
CA GLY A 610 33.47 -42.54 -18.05
C GLY A 610 32.92 -41.50 -19.05
N ALA A 611 33.80 -40.87 -19.84
CA ALA A 611 33.75 -40.51 -21.28
C ALA A 611 32.56 -39.77 -21.99
N PRO A 612 32.84 -39.01 -23.09
CA PRO A 612 31.93 -38.01 -23.71
C PRO A 612 31.49 -38.33 -25.16
N LEU A 613 30.37 -37.78 -25.65
CA LEU A 613 30.05 -37.66 -27.09
C LEU A 613 29.23 -36.39 -27.42
N SER A 614 29.43 -35.90 -28.65
CA SER A 614 29.32 -34.55 -29.23
C SER A 614 27.91 -34.04 -29.64
N PRO A 615 27.75 -32.77 -30.09
CA PRO A 615 26.46 -32.11 -30.36
C PRO A 615 26.06 -32.11 -31.85
N PRO A 616 24.83 -31.67 -32.19
CA PRO A 616 24.57 -31.11 -33.51
C PRO A 616 24.01 -29.67 -33.49
N GLN A 617 24.44 -28.93 -34.51
CA GLN A 617 24.12 -27.56 -34.87
C GLN A 617 22.73 -27.42 -35.48
N SER A 618 22.13 -26.23 -35.39
CA SER A 618 21.22 -25.73 -36.44
C SER A 618 21.28 -24.20 -36.55
N LEU A 619 21.74 -23.74 -37.71
CA LEU A 619 21.64 -22.38 -38.24
C LEU A 619 20.85 -22.51 -39.54
N VAL A 620 19.68 -21.88 -39.64
CA VAL A 620 19.03 -21.63 -40.93
C VAL A 620 18.47 -20.21 -40.96
N SER A 621 18.98 -19.46 -41.92
CA SER A 621 18.61 -18.11 -42.33
C SER A 621 17.35 -18.13 -43.19
N PHE A 622 16.48 -17.13 -43.03
CA PHE A 622 15.35 -16.89 -43.92
C PHE A 622 15.72 -15.85 -44.99
N SER A 623 15.69 -16.24 -46.25
CA SER A 623 15.71 -15.35 -47.42
C SER A 623 14.33 -15.33 -48.09
N ARG A 624 13.86 -14.12 -48.42
CA ARG A 624 12.68 -13.81 -49.22
C ARG A 624 12.93 -14.16 -50.70
N GLN A 625 11.95 -14.76 -51.38
CA GLN A 625 11.67 -14.45 -52.78
C GLN A 625 10.21 -14.75 -53.17
N ARG A 626 9.67 -13.87 -54.02
CA ARG A 626 8.31 -13.83 -54.59
C ARG A 626 8.19 -14.78 -55.79
N SER A 627 7.00 -15.28 -56.08
CA SER A 627 6.49 -15.35 -57.47
C SER A 627 4.94 -15.33 -57.52
N LEU A 628 4.44 -14.80 -58.63
CA LEU A 628 3.04 -14.56 -59.02
C LEU A 628 2.74 -15.33 -60.32
N SER A 629 1.44 -15.40 -60.69
CA SER A 629 0.84 -15.75 -62.01
C SER A 629 0.61 -17.26 -62.29
N ASP A 630 -0.42 -17.73 -63.00
CA ASP A 630 -1.64 -17.14 -63.58
C ASP A 630 -2.66 -18.25 -63.97
N ARG A 631 -3.87 -17.83 -64.35
CA ARG A 631 -5.08 -18.59 -64.78
C ARG A 631 -4.96 -19.53 -66.00
N SER A 632 -5.80 -20.58 -66.05
CA SER A 632 -6.81 -20.81 -67.12
C SER A 632 -7.73 -22.05 -66.91
N ILE A 633 -9.01 -21.94 -67.30
CA ILE A 633 -10.19 -22.87 -67.32
C ILE A 633 -10.65 -22.93 -68.82
N PRO A 634 -11.27 -23.99 -69.44
CA PRO A 634 -12.65 -24.44 -69.16
C PRO A 634 -13.14 -25.87 -69.53
N GLY A 635 -14.30 -26.24 -68.96
CA GLY A 635 -15.17 -27.33 -69.42
C GLY A 635 -16.45 -27.49 -68.56
N MET A 636 -17.62 -27.15 -69.12
CA MET A 636 -18.98 -27.16 -68.53
C MET A 636 -19.56 -28.57 -68.32
N VAL A 637 -20.31 -28.80 -67.22
CA VAL A 637 -21.65 -29.46 -67.17
C VAL A 637 -22.40 -29.01 -65.89
N THR A 638 -23.69 -28.66 -66.01
CA THR A 638 -24.68 -28.36 -64.94
C THR A 638 -25.92 -29.26 -65.12
N PRO A 639 -26.91 -29.31 -64.20
CA PRO A 639 -26.88 -29.23 -62.74
C PRO A 639 -27.75 -30.33 -62.06
N GLY A 640 -27.53 -30.58 -60.76
CA GLY A 640 -28.43 -31.40 -59.93
C GLY A 640 -28.41 -30.95 -58.46
N ALA A 641 -29.53 -30.33 -58.05
CA ALA A 641 -30.03 -30.00 -56.71
C ALA A 641 -29.05 -29.94 -55.51
N SER A 642 -28.85 -28.73 -54.98
CA SER A 642 -28.28 -28.44 -53.65
C SER A 642 -29.38 -28.40 -52.56
N PRO A 643 -29.12 -28.90 -51.35
CA PRO A 643 -29.87 -28.49 -50.16
C PRO A 643 -29.35 -27.13 -49.67
N THR A 644 -30.27 -26.28 -49.25
CA THR A 644 -30.08 -24.92 -48.73
C THR A 644 -29.12 -24.85 -47.53
N PRO A 645 -28.26 -23.82 -47.41
CA PRO A 645 -27.45 -23.60 -46.22
C PRO A 645 -28.29 -22.96 -45.11
N SER A 646 -28.24 -23.54 -43.91
CA SER A 646 -28.82 -22.94 -42.70
C SER A 646 -27.97 -21.76 -42.25
N ASN A 647 -28.55 -20.56 -42.30
CA ASN A 647 -27.94 -19.34 -41.76
C ASN A 647 -27.94 -19.38 -40.22
N THR A 648 -26.87 -19.91 -39.63
CA THR A 648 -26.61 -19.79 -38.18
C THR A 648 -26.13 -18.37 -37.86
N ARG A 649 -27.04 -17.50 -37.40
CA ARG A 649 -26.69 -16.18 -36.84
C ARG A 649 -26.18 -16.36 -35.41
N SER A 650 -24.87 -16.40 -35.21
CA SER A 650 -24.26 -16.30 -33.89
C SER A 650 -24.14 -14.83 -33.44
N LEU A 651 -24.52 -14.53 -32.20
CA LEU A 651 -24.33 -13.21 -31.60
C LEU A 651 -22.85 -13.01 -31.28
N LYS A 652 -22.15 -12.20 -32.10
CA LYS A 652 -20.72 -11.92 -31.94
C LYS A 652 -20.49 -10.77 -30.94
N LEU A 653 -19.81 -11.07 -29.84
CA LEU A 653 -19.44 -10.07 -28.82
C LEU A 653 -18.60 -8.91 -29.38
N THR A 654 -17.83 -9.14 -30.44
CA THR A 654 -16.96 -8.13 -31.06
C THR A 654 -17.72 -7.06 -31.84
N THR A 655 -18.94 -7.35 -32.31
CA THR A 655 -19.75 -6.42 -33.11
C THR A 655 -20.39 -5.32 -32.26
N PHE A 656 -20.56 -5.55 -30.95
CA PHE A 656 -21.17 -4.60 -30.01
C PHE A 656 -20.20 -3.53 -29.49
N LEU A 657 -18.88 -3.81 -29.47
CA LEU A 657 -17.87 -2.84 -29.02
C LEU A 657 -17.69 -1.65 -29.98
N GLY A 658 -18.31 -1.68 -31.17
CA GLY A 658 -18.19 -0.66 -32.21
C GLY A 658 -19.32 0.38 -32.28
N ARG A 659 -20.34 0.34 -31.42
CA ARG A 659 -21.42 1.35 -31.41
C ARG A 659 -21.32 2.25 -30.16
N GLN A 660 -20.59 3.36 -30.29
CA GLN A 660 -20.75 4.52 -29.42
C GLN A 660 -21.88 5.40 -30.00
N PRO A 661 -22.91 5.80 -29.25
CA PRO A 661 -23.84 6.83 -29.71
C PRO A 661 -23.16 8.21 -29.65
N PRO A 662 -23.54 9.18 -30.51
CA PRO A 662 -23.01 10.53 -30.43
C PRO A 662 -23.53 11.23 -29.16
N PRO A 663 -22.81 12.23 -28.61
CA PRO A 663 -23.22 12.90 -27.38
C PRO A 663 -24.48 13.75 -27.66
N SER A 664 -25.60 13.39 -27.02
CA SER A 664 -26.82 14.19 -27.05
C SER A 664 -26.86 15.16 -25.88
N THR A 665 -27.09 16.42 -26.21
CA THR A 665 -27.24 17.56 -25.33
C THR A 665 -28.44 17.40 -24.39
N MET A 666 -28.20 17.71 -23.11
CA MET A 666 -29.20 17.72 -22.05
C MET A 666 -30.38 18.66 -22.36
N TYR A 667 -31.60 18.15 -22.21
CA TYR A 667 -32.79 18.94 -21.88
C TYR A 667 -33.58 18.23 -20.77
N ASN A 668 -33.81 18.98 -19.70
CA ASN A 668 -34.63 18.65 -18.53
C ASN A 668 -36.12 18.65 -18.90
N GLU A 669 -36.86 17.58 -18.63
CA GLU A 669 -38.30 17.68 -18.38
C GLU A 669 -38.74 16.77 -17.24
N LYS A 670 -39.60 17.36 -16.40
CA LYS A 670 -40.11 16.89 -15.12
C LYS A 670 -41.24 15.89 -15.32
N GLU A 671 -41.28 14.85 -14.49
CA GLU A 671 -42.42 13.96 -14.31
C GLU A 671 -43.59 14.69 -13.64
N HIS A 672 -44.79 14.57 -14.21
CA HIS A 672 -46.06 14.70 -13.48
C HIS A 672 -47.05 13.64 -13.98
N SER A 673 -47.47 12.78 -13.05
CA SER A 673 -48.61 11.87 -13.17
C SER A 673 -49.94 12.63 -13.25
N PRO A 674 -50.98 12.09 -13.92
CA PRO A 674 -52.31 12.68 -13.93
C PRO A 674 -53.19 12.08 -12.81
N VAL A 675 -54.11 12.88 -12.28
CA VAL A 675 -55.57 12.62 -12.19
C VAL A 675 -56.19 13.65 -11.24
N SER A 676 -57.14 14.41 -11.80
CA SER A 676 -57.99 15.39 -11.13
C SER A 676 -59.42 14.88 -11.05
N ASN A 677 -60.10 15.07 -9.91
CA ASN A 677 -61.39 15.78 -9.81
C ASN A 677 -62.16 15.44 -8.51
N ARG A 678 -62.28 16.42 -7.61
CA ARG A 678 -63.55 17.02 -7.13
C ARG A 678 -63.33 17.84 -5.86
N ALA A 679 -63.71 19.11 -5.91
CA ALA A 679 -64.04 19.95 -4.75
C ALA A 679 -65.57 19.86 -4.46
N PRO A 680 -66.10 20.28 -3.29
CA PRO A 680 -66.10 21.69 -2.88
C PRO A 680 -65.84 21.97 -1.36
N SER A 681 -65.42 23.20 -1.05
CA SER A 681 -65.35 23.87 0.28
C SER A 681 -66.78 24.31 0.74
N PRO A 682 -67.06 25.00 1.89
CA PRO A 682 -66.20 25.84 2.75
C PRO A 682 -66.51 25.89 4.29
N VAL A 683 -65.83 26.81 5.01
CA VAL A 683 -66.32 27.70 6.13
C VAL A 683 -65.67 27.56 7.54
N LEU A 684 -64.94 28.63 7.93
CA LEU A 684 -64.78 29.38 9.23
C LEU A 684 -64.60 28.60 10.57
N ALA A 685 -63.87 29.04 11.61
CA ALA A 685 -62.88 30.08 11.95
C ALA A 685 -62.40 29.76 13.42
N PRO A 686 -61.85 30.66 14.28
CA PRO A 686 -60.49 30.60 14.87
C PRO A 686 -60.47 30.59 16.43
N ASN A 687 -59.32 30.96 17.04
CA ASN A 687 -59.04 31.39 18.45
C ASN A 687 -58.18 30.39 19.28
N ASP A 688 -57.20 30.73 20.14
CA ASP A 688 -56.60 31.94 20.77
C ASP A 688 -55.15 31.54 21.22
N ILE A 689 -54.05 32.34 21.24
CA ILE A 689 -53.69 33.54 22.05
C ILE A 689 -53.74 33.20 23.57
N GLN A 690 -52.74 33.35 24.47
CA GLN A 690 -51.54 34.19 24.62
C GLN A 690 -50.80 33.87 25.95
N LEU A 691 -49.52 34.32 26.05
CA LEU A 691 -48.83 34.95 27.22
C LEU A 691 -48.54 34.11 28.50
N ALA A 692 -47.46 34.31 29.28
CA ALA A 692 -46.53 35.44 29.42
C ALA A 692 -45.17 35.03 30.01
N GLU A 693 -44.13 35.79 29.66
CA GLU A 693 -42.92 36.03 30.47
C GLU A 693 -43.26 36.93 31.68
N THR A 694 -42.54 36.82 32.81
CA THR A 694 -41.72 37.93 33.38
C THR A 694 -41.08 37.66 34.77
N LEU A 695 -39.79 38.06 34.87
CA LEU A 695 -39.08 38.80 35.94
C LEU A 695 -38.50 38.13 37.23
N ILE A 696 -37.16 38.16 37.29
CA ILE A 696 -36.27 38.84 38.28
C ILE A 696 -36.07 38.30 39.73
N LYS A 697 -34.76 38.25 40.08
CA LYS A 697 -34.02 38.49 41.38
C LYS A 697 -33.44 37.31 42.18
N ASN A 698 -32.10 37.32 42.22
CA ASN A 698 -31.18 37.19 43.37
C ASN A 698 -31.37 36.06 44.40
N SER A 699 -30.32 35.24 44.57
CA SER A 699 -29.53 35.20 45.82
C SER A 699 -28.29 34.29 45.72
N ASN A 700 -27.12 34.87 46.01
CA ASN A 700 -25.96 34.18 46.54
C ASN A 700 -26.33 33.48 47.87
N THR A 701 -25.86 32.24 48.07
CA THR A 701 -25.25 31.82 49.35
C THR A 701 -24.47 30.52 49.20
N SER A 702 -23.21 30.59 49.60
CA SER A 702 -22.25 29.50 49.81
C SER A 702 -22.65 28.53 50.93
N LYS A 703 -22.07 27.32 50.89
CA LYS A 703 -21.57 26.50 52.02
C LYS A 703 -20.89 25.25 51.42
N THR A 704 -19.58 25.19 51.22
CA THR A 704 -18.51 24.79 52.17
C THR A 704 -18.85 23.58 53.07
N HIS A 705 -18.11 22.49 52.87
CA HIS A 705 -17.65 21.62 53.95
C HIS A 705 -16.23 21.09 53.67
N PHE A 706 -15.26 21.68 54.38
CA PHE A 706 -14.05 21.00 54.90
C PHE A 706 -14.50 19.98 56.00
N TRP A 707 -13.78 18.94 56.46
CA TRP A 707 -12.36 18.74 56.82
C TRP A 707 -12.08 17.21 56.89
N ARG A 708 -10.85 16.76 56.59
CA ARG A 708 -9.90 16.27 57.62
C ARG A 708 -8.50 16.00 57.07
N HIS A 709 -7.55 16.60 57.78
CA HIS A 709 -6.10 16.45 57.70
C HIS A 709 -5.61 15.06 58.17
N ASN A 710 -4.43 14.66 57.68
CA ASN A 710 -3.29 14.42 58.56
C ASN A 710 -1.94 14.69 57.86
N THR A 711 -1.31 15.76 58.33
CA THR A 711 0.12 16.09 58.47
C THR A 711 0.93 14.94 59.11
N VAL A 712 2.25 14.75 59.05
CA VAL A 712 3.46 15.52 58.66
C VAL A 712 4.64 14.54 58.77
N THR A 713 5.71 14.67 57.96
CA THR A 713 7.10 14.77 58.47
C THR A 713 8.03 15.38 57.44
N THR A 714 8.68 16.45 57.89
CA THR A 714 9.71 17.27 57.25
C THR A 714 11.08 16.59 57.19
N LYS A 715 11.89 16.88 56.17
CA LYS A 715 13.35 17.06 56.32
C LYS A 715 13.90 18.12 55.35
N LYS A 716 14.77 18.96 55.91
CA LYS A 716 15.39 20.19 55.38
C LYS A 716 16.72 19.94 54.65
N LYS A 717 17.08 20.92 53.81
CA LYS A 717 18.43 21.35 53.33
C LYS A 717 19.11 20.40 52.32
N LYS A 718 19.71 20.90 51.23
CA LYS A 718 20.82 21.86 51.22
C LYS A 718 20.95 22.54 49.83
N VAL A 719 21.28 23.82 49.89
CA VAL A 719 21.70 24.71 48.79
C VAL A 719 23.11 24.34 48.37
N GLU A 720 23.38 24.28 47.07
CA GLU A 720 24.73 24.51 46.52
C GLU A 720 24.64 25.32 45.22
N ASN A 721 25.11 26.56 45.31
CA ASN A 721 25.45 27.44 44.20
C ASN A 721 26.70 26.90 43.51
N ARG A 722 26.70 26.82 42.17
CA ARG A 722 27.90 27.10 41.38
C ARG A 722 27.55 28.02 40.21
N SER A 723 28.06 29.24 40.34
CA SER A 723 28.20 30.28 39.33
C SER A 723 29.38 30.02 38.39
N PHE A 724 29.55 30.93 37.43
CA PHE A 724 30.60 31.11 36.40
C PHE A 724 30.26 30.50 35.03
N GLY A 725 30.28 31.22 33.91
CA GLY A 725 30.71 32.60 33.63
C GLY A 725 30.66 32.86 32.13
N PHE A 726 30.46 34.12 31.77
CA PHE A 726 30.31 34.73 30.44
C PHE A 726 31.43 34.41 29.42
N SER A 727 31.12 34.42 28.12
CA SER A 727 31.53 35.53 27.23
C SER A 727 30.82 35.49 25.87
N LEU A 728 30.13 36.59 25.55
CA LEU A 728 29.94 37.03 24.17
C LEU A 728 31.22 37.74 23.75
N ASN A 729 31.61 37.59 22.49
CA ASN A 729 32.36 38.64 21.80
C ASN A 729 31.98 38.67 20.31
N LYS A 730 31.35 39.81 19.98
CA LYS A 730 31.27 40.55 18.71
C LYS A 730 30.76 39.86 17.45
#